data_AF-A0A662RIS1-F1
#
_entry.id   AF-A0A662RIS1-F1
#
_cell.length_a   1.000
_cell.length_b   1.000
_cell.length_c   1.000
_cell.angle_alpha   90.00
_cell.angle_beta   90.00
_cell.angle_gamma   90.00
#
_symmetry.space_group_name_H-M   'P 1'
#
loop_
_entity.id
_entity.type
_entity.pdbx_description
1 polymer ?
#
loop_
_entity_poly.entity_id
_entity_poly.type
_entity_poly.pdbx_seq_one_letter_code
_entity_poly.pdbx_strand_id
1 'polypeptide(L)'
;MNAKKYVYFFGDGRAEGSARMKDLLGSKGANLAEMVNIGIPVPPGFTISTEACIHYYANDGGYPDGLEVEIDENLARTEGLTKKRFGDAKNPLLLSVRSGAAISMPGMMDTVLNIGLTDESVAGIAMGTGNDRFAYDSYRRFVQMFGNVVLGMEHSDFEQILEEKKQSRGVTMDTELDSEDLKELVSRYKELIEKETGRAFPEDPKEQLRMTINAVFESWNTDRAITYRALNNIPQDLGTGVNVQMMVFGNMGPDSGTGVCFTRDPATGENMFYGEYLMNAQGEDVVAGLRTPETLDQLEVEMPEIYGELAAIRKKLEKHYRDVQDMEFTIESGTLYMLQTRTGKRTAQAAVKTAVDMVAEGLIDKETAILRVDPDQLDQLLHPMIDPKATVDVLVKGLAASPGAAVGKVVFSSHHAMELAERGEKAILVRLETSPDDVGGMAASQGILTARGGMTSHAAIVGRGMGKCCVVGCNELDVDGEAKRFTVGDTVVNEGDYITLDGTKGDVILGVTDLVEPEMTGDFGTLMDWASRAKRLGVRTNADTPHDSEVARNFGAEGIGLCRTEHMFFGEERLPIVQQMILACDEASRRVALDKLMPMQKEDFKGIFEVMKDLPVTIRLLDPPLHEFLPKTEEDVIEAASRMDMKVDELKSIIQNLHEVNPMLGHRGCRLGITYPEIYEMQVQAIFEAACELA
;
A
#
# COMPACT_ATOMS: atom_id res chain seq x y z
N MET A 1 4.83 7.10 -46.74
CA MET A 1 4.77 7.05 -45.26
C MET A 1 4.17 5.69 -44.93
N ASN A 2 4.88 4.83 -44.19
CA ASN A 2 4.25 3.60 -43.73
C ASN A 2 3.09 3.98 -42.80
N ALA A 3 1.91 3.41 -43.03
CA ALA A 3 0.77 3.59 -42.13
C ALA A 3 1.18 3.20 -40.70
N LYS A 4 0.74 3.98 -39.71
CA LYS A 4 1.05 3.73 -38.30
C LYS A 4 0.26 2.51 -37.83
N LYS A 5 0.92 1.55 -37.18
CA LYS A 5 0.32 0.28 -36.75
C LYS A 5 -0.20 0.39 -35.32
N TYR A 6 -1.45 0.00 -35.10
CA TYR A 6 -2.14 0.11 -33.81
C TYR A 6 -2.43 -1.23 -33.13
N VAL A 7 -2.50 -2.33 -33.88
CA VAL A 7 -2.86 -3.67 -33.37
C VAL A 7 -1.69 -4.65 -33.49
N TYR A 8 -1.36 -5.34 -32.41
CA TYR A 8 -0.19 -6.22 -32.29
C TYR A 8 -0.61 -7.64 -31.92
N PHE A 9 -0.39 -8.59 -32.82
CA PHE A 9 -0.77 -9.99 -32.64
C PHE A 9 0.15 -10.76 -31.70
N PHE A 10 -0.40 -11.75 -30.98
CA PHE A 10 0.35 -12.76 -30.24
C PHE A 10 -0.32 -14.15 -30.38
N GLY A 11 0.43 -15.19 -30.75
CA GLY A 11 -0.07 -16.56 -30.84
C GLY A 11 0.86 -17.48 -31.63
N ASP A 12 0.63 -18.80 -31.59
CA ASP A 12 1.39 -19.80 -32.38
C ASP A 12 2.93 -19.69 -32.23
N GLY A 13 3.39 -19.41 -31.00
CA GLY A 13 4.82 -19.29 -30.69
C GLY A 13 5.51 -18.05 -31.26
N ARG A 14 4.78 -17.07 -31.80
CA ARG A 14 5.31 -15.77 -32.24
C ARG A 14 4.40 -14.60 -31.87
N ALA A 15 4.98 -13.51 -31.37
CA ALA A 15 4.27 -12.27 -31.13
C ALA A 15 4.96 -11.09 -31.83
N GLU A 16 4.15 -10.08 -32.19
CA GLU A 16 4.63 -8.84 -32.80
C GLU A 16 5.11 -7.83 -31.74
N GLY A 17 4.72 -8.04 -30.48
CA GLY A 17 5.17 -7.28 -29.31
C GLY A 17 6.30 -7.93 -28.53
N SER A 18 6.73 -7.29 -27.44
CA SER A 18 7.66 -7.83 -26.44
C SER A 18 7.51 -7.12 -25.09
N ALA A 19 8.14 -7.65 -24.04
CA ALA A 19 8.16 -7.05 -22.70
C ALA A 19 8.76 -5.62 -22.65
N ARG A 20 9.45 -5.17 -23.72
CA ARG A 20 10.00 -3.82 -23.84
C ARG A 20 8.97 -2.77 -24.29
N MET A 21 7.83 -3.21 -24.82
CA MET A 21 6.81 -2.34 -25.41
C MET A 21 5.69 -2.01 -24.41
N LYS A 22 6.00 -1.94 -23.10
CA LYS A 22 5.01 -1.69 -22.04
C LYS A 22 4.27 -0.37 -22.21
N ASP A 23 4.96 0.67 -22.67
CA ASP A 23 4.34 1.98 -22.88
C ASP A 23 3.33 1.96 -24.04
N LEU A 24 3.54 1.08 -25.02
CA LEU A 24 2.69 0.97 -26.21
C LEU A 24 1.57 -0.07 -26.07
N LEU A 25 1.85 -1.22 -25.47
CA LEU A 25 0.93 -2.36 -25.38
C LEU A 25 0.28 -2.49 -23.99
N GLY A 26 0.70 -1.65 -23.06
CA GLY A 26 0.46 -1.87 -21.64
C GLY A 26 1.30 -3.03 -21.08
N SER A 27 1.35 -3.11 -19.75
CA SER A 27 2.07 -4.17 -19.04
C SER A 27 1.52 -5.56 -19.39
N LYS A 28 0.18 -5.71 -19.46
CA LYS A 28 -0.48 -6.98 -19.76
C LYS A 28 -0.19 -7.46 -21.19
N GLY A 29 -0.38 -6.59 -22.19
CA GLY A 29 -0.12 -6.92 -23.60
C GLY A 29 1.35 -7.21 -23.89
N ALA A 30 2.25 -6.44 -23.29
CA ALA A 30 3.69 -6.67 -23.39
C ALA A 30 4.10 -8.05 -22.82
N ASN A 31 3.54 -8.43 -21.66
CA ASN A 31 3.84 -9.72 -21.04
C ASN A 31 3.19 -10.90 -21.78
N LEU A 32 1.98 -10.74 -22.34
CA LEU A 32 1.35 -11.74 -23.22
C LEU A 32 2.22 -12.02 -24.44
N ALA A 33 2.69 -10.97 -25.11
CA ALA A 33 3.58 -11.10 -26.25
C ALA A 33 4.91 -11.77 -25.88
N GLU A 34 5.51 -11.39 -24.74
CA GLU A 34 6.76 -11.99 -24.26
C GLU A 34 6.59 -13.48 -23.94
N MET A 35 5.50 -13.87 -23.25
CA MET A 35 5.20 -15.27 -22.94
C MET A 35 5.13 -16.12 -24.22
N VAL A 36 4.45 -15.62 -25.26
CA VAL A 36 4.40 -16.31 -26.56
C VAL A 36 5.80 -16.44 -27.17
N ASN A 37 6.59 -15.35 -27.18
CA ASN A 37 7.93 -15.34 -27.78
C ASN A 37 8.91 -16.28 -27.08
N ILE A 38 8.76 -16.49 -25.77
CA ILE A 38 9.57 -17.46 -25.03
C ILE A 38 9.01 -18.87 -25.12
N GLY A 39 7.86 -19.10 -25.77
CA GLY A 39 7.26 -20.43 -25.97
C GLY A 39 6.52 -20.94 -24.74
N ILE A 40 5.70 -20.09 -24.13
CA ILE A 40 4.71 -20.46 -23.11
C ILE A 40 3.34 -20.56 -23.81
N PRO A 41 2.49 -21.55 -23.45
CA PRO A 41 1.17 -21.72 -24.07
C PRO A 41 0.23 -20.59 -23.65
N VAL A 42 0.08 -19.58 -24.50
CA VAL A 42 -0.85 -18.46 -24.31
C VAL A 42 -1.95 -18.55 -25.37
N PRO A 43 -3.23 -18.41 -25.00
CA PRO A 43 -4.31 -18.33 -25.97
C PRO A 43 -4.07 -17.21 -26.99
N PRO A 44 -4.24 -17.46 -28.30
CA PRO A 44 -3.94 -16.47 -29.33
C PRO A 44 -4.88 -15.26 -29.24
N GLY A 45 -4.36 -14.11 -29.65
CA GLY A 45 -5.08 -12.83 -29.60
C GLY A 45 -4.25 -11.68 -30.15
N PHE A 46 -4.64 -10.47 -29.79
CA PHE A 46 -3.96 -9.24 -30.17
C PHE A 46 -4.17 -8.13 -29.14
N THR A 47 -3.23 -7.18 -29.10
CA THR A 47 -3.30 -5.99 -28.26
C THR A 47 -3.48 -4.76 -29.15
N ILE A 48 -4.51 -3.97 -28.85
CA ILE A 48 -4.70 -2.62 -29.36
C ILE A 48 -3.88 -1.67 -28.49
N SER A 49 -3.02 -0.87 -29.12
CA SER A 49 -2.06 0.00 -28.44
C SER A 49 -2.70 1.12 -27.63
N THR A 50 -1.96 1.61 -26.63
CA THR A 50 -2.27 2.82 -25.85
C THR A 50 -2.40 4.06 -26.74
N GLU A 51 -1.64 4.14 -27.83
CA GLU A 51 -1.75 5.23 -28.81
C GLU A 51 -3.12 5.29 -29.49
N ALA A 52 -3.79 4.14 -29.70
CA ALA A 52 -5.15 4.13 -30.21
C ALA A 52 -6.14 4.72 -29.18
N CYS A 53 -5.94 4.45 -27.89
CA CYS A 53 -6.72 5.06 -26.80
C CYS A 53 -6.50 6.58 -26.74
N ILE A 54 -5.25 7.04 -26.85
CA ILE A 54 -4.93 8.47 -26.90
C ILE A 54 -5.62 9.14 -28.10
N HIS A 55 -5.58 8.50 -29.26
CA HIS A 55 -6.26 9.00 -30.46
C HIS A 55 -7.79 9.04 -30.29
N TYR A 56 -8.38 8.02 -29.68
CA TYR A 56 -9.82 7.94 -29.38
C TYR A 56 -10.28 9.16 -28.59
N TYR A 57 -9.55 9.51 -27.53
CA TYR A 57 -9.86 10.69 -26.72
C TYR A 57 -9.58 12.01 -27.42
N ALA A 58 -8.52 12.08 -28.25
CA ALA A 58 -8.19 13.30 -28.99
C ALA A 58 -9.21 13.63 -30.11
N ASN A 59 -10.07 12.69 -30.50
CA ASN A 59 -11.02 12.83 -31.60
C ASN A 59 -12.47 12.52 -31.16
N ASP A 60 -12.85 12.87 -29.94
CA ASP A 60 -14.22 12.76 -29.41
C ASP A 60 -14.86 11.37 -29.61
N GLY A 61 -14.07 10.31 -29.40
CA GLY A 61 -14.50 8.91 -29.56
C GLY A 61 -14.27 8.31 -30.96
N GLY A 62 -13.57 9.03 -31.84
CA GLY A 62 -13.21 8.56 -33.18
C GLY A 62 -11.97 7.65 -33.19
N TYR A 63 -12.09 6.47 -33.82
CA TYR A 63 -10.93 5.60 -34.07
C TYR A 63 -9.96 6.20 -35.09
N PRO A 64 -8.64 5.91 -34.97
CA PRO A 64 -7.69 6.25 -36.01
C PRO A 64 -7.97 5.49 -37.32
N ASP A 65 -7.67 6.15 -38.43
CA ASP A 65 -7.84 5.57 -39.77
C ASP A 65 -7.11 4.22 -39.88
N GLY A 66 -7.85 3.17 -40.27
CA GLY A 66 -7.32 1.83 -40.46
C GLY A 66 -7.39 0.91 -39.23
N LEU A 67 -7.74 1.41 -38.04
CA LEU A 67 -7.82 0.57 -36.83
C LEU A 67 -8.80 -0.60 -36.98
N GLU A 68 -10.01 -0.34 -37.50
CA GLU A 68 -11.02 -1.40 -37.68
C GLU A 68 -10.52 -2.50 -38.64
N VAL A 69 -9.79 -2.11 -39.69
CA VAL A 69 -9.18 -3.06 -40.64
C VAL A 69 -8.11 -3.90 -39.96
N GLU A 70 -7.24 -3.28 -39.16
CA GLU A 70 -6.22 -4.01 -38.40
C GLU A 70 -6.85 -4.98 -37.37
N ILE A 71 -7.96 -4.60 -36.73
CA ILE A 71 -8.71 -5.48 -35.82
C ILE A 71 -9.26 -6.69 -36.58
N ASP A 72 -9.94 -6.46 -37.71
CA ASP A 72 -10.52 -7.53 -38.54
C ASP A 72 -9.44 -8.48 -39.08
N GLU A 73 -8.28 -7.96 -39.50
CA GLU A 73 -7.14 -8.77 -39.96
C GLU A 73 -6.60 -9.69 -38.85
N ASN A 74 -6.44 -9.18 -37.63
CA ASN A 74 -5.93 -9.96 -36.50
C ASN A 74 -6.98 -10.92 -35.92
N LEU A 75 -8.26 -10.58 -36.01
CA LEU A 75 -9.34 -11.50 -35.72
C LEU A 75 -9.32 -12.68 -36.70
N ALA A 76 -9.21 -12.43 -38.01
CA ALA A 76 -9.10 -13.49 -39.02
C ALA A 76 -7.86 -14.39 -38.82
N ARG A 77 -6.73 -13.82 -38.34
CA ARG A 77 -5.56 -14.62 -37.94
C ARG A 77 -5.88 -15.54 -36.75
N THR A 78 -6.59 -15.02 -35.75
CA THR A 78 -7.03 -15.81 -34.58
C THR A 78 -7.97 -16.94 -35.00
N GLU A 79 -8.94 -16.66 -35.87
CA GLU A 79 -9.82 -17.68 -36.46
C GLU A 79 -9.04 -18.77 -37.21
N GLY A 80 -8.04 -18.37 -38.00
CA GLY A 80 -7.19 -19.29 -38.76
C GLY A 80 -6.40 -20.27 -37.89
N LEU A 81 -5.88 -19.81 -36.75
CA LEU A 81 -5.15 -20.65 -35.78
C LEU A 81 -6.07 -21.59 -35.01
N THR A 82 -7.22 -21.08 -34.57
CA THR A 82 -8.13 -21.78 -33.67
C THR A 82 -9.12 -22.68 -34.39
N LYS A 83 -9.31 -22.46 -35.70
CA LYS A 83 -10.33 -23.10 -36.56
C LYS A 83 -11.77 -22.85 -36.06
N LYS A 84 -11.96 -21.85 -35.20
CA LYS A 84 -13.24 -21.30 -34.75
C LYS A 84 -13.52 -20.01 -35.53
N ARG A 85 -14.79 -19.61 -35.66
CA ARG A 85 -15.16 -18.35 -36.34
C ARG A 85 -15.94 -17.43 -35.42
N PHE A 86 -15.60 -16.14 -35.43
CA PHE A 86 -16.26 -15.14 -34.61
C PHE A 86 -17.67 -14.89 -35.13
N GLY A 87 -18.67 -15.17 -34.30
CA GLY A 87 -20.09 -15.13 -34.69
C GLY A 87 -20.61 -16.32 -35.47
N ASP A 88 -19.88 -17.43 -35.55
CA ASP A 88 -20.44 -18.68 -36.09
C ASP A 88 -21.38 -19.35 -35.07
N ALA A 89 -22.55 -19.77 -35.53
CA ALA A 89 -23.56 -20.37 -34.66
C ALA A 89 -23.21 -21.80 -34.18
N LYS A 90 -22.26 -22.50 -34.82
CA LYS A 90 -21.95 -23.91 -34.49
C LYS A 90 -20.62 -24.10 -33.78
N ASN A 91 -19.59 -23.39 -34.22
CA ASN A 91 -18.25 -23.42 -33.64
C ASN A 91 -17.74 -21.98 -33.40
N PRO A 92 -18.38 -21.24 -32.47
CA PRO A 92 -18.06 -19.85 -32.23
C PRO A 92 -16.64 -19.68 -31.65
N LEU A 93 -15.92 -18.70 -32.17
CA LEU A 93 -14.78 -18.11 -31.49
C LEU A 93 -15.33 -17.13 -30.46
N LEU A 94 -15.02 -17.35 -29.18
CA LEU A 94 -15.35 -16.42 -28.11
C LEU A 94 -14.09 -15.68 -27.67
N LEU A 95 -14.26 -14.42 -27.28
CA LEU A 95 -13.15 -13.54 -26.93
C LEU A 95 -13.30 -13.01 -25.50
N SER A 96 -12.17 -12.75 -24.86
CA SER A 96 -12.07 -11.89 -23.69
C SER A 96 -11.45 -10.56 -24.11
N VAL A 97 -11.97 -9.48 -23.54
CA VAL A 97 -11.38 -8.15 -23.69
C VAL A 97 -10.93 -7.68 -22.32
N ARG A 98 -9.62 -7.45 -22.22
CA ARG A 98 -8.92 -7.11 -20.98
C ARG A 98 -8.14 -5.82 -21.16
N SER A 99 -8.44 -4.85 -20.33
CA SER A 99 -7.65 -3.62 -20.21
C SER A 99 -6.20 -3.89 -19.78
N GLY A 100 -5.29 -3.00 -20.17
CA GLY A 100 -3.88 -3.07 -19.80
C GLY A 100 -3.17 -1.75 -20.01
N ALA A 101 -2.97 -0.99 -18.95
CA ALA A 101 -2.15 0.22 -18.95
C ALA A 101 -0.66 -0.12 -18.80
N ALA A 102 0.22 0.85 -19.09
CA ALA A 102 1.67 0.70 -18.94
C ALA A 102 2.06 0.42 -17.48
N ILE A 103 1.39 1.08 -16.54
CA ILE A 103 1.52 0.88 -15.10
C ILE A 103 0.31 0.06 -14.62
N SER A 104 0.57 -0.97 -13.81
CA SER A 104 -0.50 -1.85 -13.31
C SER A 104 -1.43 -1.08 -12.37
N MET A 105 -2.74 -1.12 -12.67
CA MET A 105 -3.81 -0.55 -11.84
C MET A 105 -4.79 -1.66 -11.42
N PRO A 106 -4.45 -2.48 -10.40
CA PRO A 106 -5.26 -3.64 -10.02
C PRO A 106 -6.66 -3.22 -9.55
N GLY A 107 -7.70 -3.92 -10.00
CA GLY A 107 -9.09 -3.66 -9.61
C GLY A 107 -9.71 -2.38 -10.17
N MET A 108 -8.98 -1.62 -11.00
CA MET A 108 -9.44 -0.32 -11.51
C MET A 108 -10.07 -0.36 -12.90
N MET A 109 -9.79 -1.42 -13.66
CA MET A 109 -10.22 -1.55 -15.05
C MET A 109 -10.85 -2.92 -15.25
N ASP A 110 -12.01 -2.92 -15.90
CA ASP A 110 -12.84 -4.11 -15.97
C ASP A 110 -12.37 -5.07 -17.07
N THR A 111 -12.84 -6.31 -16.98
CA THR A 111 -12.63 -7.38 -17.95
C THR A 111 -13.99 -7.89 -18.37
N VAL A 112 -14.19 -8.09 -19.68
CA VAL A 112 -15.39 -8.72 -20.21
C VAL A 112 -14.99 -10.04 -20.85
N LEU A 113 -15.59 -11.13 -20.39
CA LEU A 113 -15.37 -12.48 -20.92
C LEU A 113 -16.52 -12.89 -21.85
N ASN A 114 -16.30 -13.96 -22.62
CA ASN A 114 -17.32 -14.62 -23.44
C ASN A 114 -17.97 -13.75 -24.55
N ILE A 115 -17.26 -12.73 -25.04
CA ILE A 115 -17.72 -11.85 -26.13
C ILE A 115 -17.87 -12.69 -27.40
N GLY A 116 -19.00 -12.51 -28.08
CA GLY A 116 -19.43 -13.29 -29.23
C GLY A 116 -20.56 -14.26 -28.93
N LEU A 117 -21.00 -14.38 -27.66
CA LEU A 117 -22.19 -15.13 -27.30
C LEU A 117 -23.47 -14.41 -27.75
N THR A 118 -24.35 -15.18 -28.34
CA THR A 118 -25.64 -14.81 -28.93
C THR A 118 -26.61 -15.96 -28.70
N ASP A 119 -27.92 -15.74 -28.90
CA ASP A 119 -28.92 -16.80 -28.76
C ASP A 119 -28.64 -18.00 -29.69
N GLU A 120 -28.06 -17.77 -30.87
CA GLU A 120 -27.70 -18.82 -31.81
C GLU A 120 -26.41 -19.55 -31.42
N SER A 121 -25.37 -18.80 -31.04
CA SER A 121 -24.06 -19.39 -30.72
C SER A 121 -24.07 -20.14 -29.39
N VAL A 122 -24.85 -19.71 -28.40
CA VAL A 122 -25.00 -20.43 -27.12
C VAL A 122 -25.63 -21.80 -27.34
N ALA A 123 -26.64 -21.89 -28.23
CA ALA A 123 -27.25 -23.16 -28.60
C ALA A 123 -26.25 -24.08 -29.32
N GLY A 124 -25.39 -23.53 -30.17
CA GLY A 124 -24.29 -24.27 -30.79
C GLY A 124 -23.28 -24.82 -29.81
N ILE A 125 -22.87 -24.02 -28.82
CA ILE A 125 -21.95 -24.43 -27.75
C ILE A 125 -22.58 -25.53 -26.89
N ALA A 126 -23.86 -25.37 -26.51
CA ALA A 126 -24.60 -26.37 -25.76
C ALA A 126 -24.59 -27.73 -26.49
N MET A 127 -24.90 -27.74 -27.78
CA MET A 127 -24.86 -28.96 -28.60
C MET A 127 -23.44 -29.52 -28.79
N GLY A 128 -22.45 -28.66 -29.01
CA GLY A 128 -21.06 -29.07 -29.28
C GLY A 128 -20.35 -29.64 -28.06
N THR A 129 -20.67 -29.14 -26.87
CA THR A 129 -20.10 -29.58 -25.59
C THR A 129 -20.92 -30.67 -24.92
N GLY A 130 -22.19 -30.82 -25.29
CA GLY A 130 -23.14 -31.68 -24.57
C GLY A 130 -23.45 -31.18 -23.16
N ASN A 131 -23.20 -29.90 -22.88
CA ASN A 131 -23.33 -29.29 -21.56
C ASN A 131 -24.10 -27.97 -21.66
N ASP A 132 -25.44 -28.09 -21.75
CA ASP A 132 -26.37 -26.95 -21.79
C ASP A 132 -26.15 -25.99 -20.61
N ARG A 133 -25.91 -26.54 -19.41
CA ARG A 133 -25.69 -25.75 -18.21
C ARG A 133 -24.50 -24.81 -18.37
N PHE A 134 -23.35 -25.32 -18.84
CA PHE A 134 -22.15 -24.51 -19.08
C PHE A 134 -22.40 -23.38 -20.09
N ALA A 135 -23.08 -23.68 -21.20
CA ALA A 135 -23.33 -22.70 -22.26
C ALA A 135 -24.17 -21.52 -21.73
N TYR A 136 -25.28 -21.83 -21.06
CA TYR A 136 -26.17 -20.79 -20.51
C TYR A 136 -25.61 -20.11 -19.26
N ASP A 137 -24.79 -20.80 -18.45
CA ASP A 137 -24.06 -20.15 -17.35
C ASP A 137 -23.08 -19.10 -17.89
N SER A 138 -22.31 -19.46 -18.92
CA SER A 138 -21.39 -18.54 -19.59
C SER A 138 -22.14 -17.37 -20.23
N TYR A 139 -23.35 -17.62 -20.74
CA TYR A 139 -24.16 -16.58 -21.36
C TYR A 139 -24.79 -15.62 -20.35
N ARG A 140 -25.35 -16.09 -19.23
CA ARG A 140 -25.86 -15.18 -18.18
C ARG A 140 -24.75 -14.27 -17.65
N ARG A 141 -23.55 -14.83 -17.45
CA ARG A 141 -22.37 -14.08 -16.96
C ARG A 141 -21.95 -13.04 -17.99
N PHE A 142 -21.95 -13.39 -19.28
CA PHE A 142 -21.67 -12.44 -20.35
C PHE A 142 -22.66 -11.28 -20.36
N VAL A 143 -23.97 -11.55 -20.30
CA VAL A 143 -25.02 -10.52 -20.33
C VAL A 143 -24.89 -9.59 -19.12
N GLN A 144 -24.62 -10.14 -17.92
CA GLN A 144 -24.37 -9.36 -16.70
C GLN A 144 -23.11 -8.50 -16.80
N MET A 145 -21.97 -9.08 -17.19
CA MET A 145 -20.70 -8.35 -17.37
C MET A 145 -20.83 -7.25 -18.43
N PHE A 146 -21.49 -7.54 -19.55
CA PHE A 146 -21.69 -6.57 -20.62
C PHE A 146 -22.62 -5.44 -20.17
N GLY A 147 -23.72 -5.76 -19.47
CA GLY A 147 -24.62 -4.77 -18.89
C GLY A 147 -23.92 -3.85 -17.90
N ASN A 148 -23.12 -4.42 -16.99
CA ASN A 148 -22.41 -3.63 -15.98
C ASN A 148 -21.26 -2.81 -16.57
N VAL A 149 -20.33 -3.45 -17.29
CA VAL A 149 -19.08 -2.84 -17.74
C VAL A 149 -19.26 -1.98 -18.98
N VAL A 150 -20.06 -2.44 -19.95
CA VAL A 150 -20.18 -1.78 -21.27
C VAL A 150 -21.36 -0.82 -21.30
N LEU A 151 -22.47 -1.15 -20.62
CA LEU A 151 -23.66 -0.31 -20.58
C LEU A 151 -23.78 0.53 -19.30
N GLY A 152 -22.87 0.37 -18.33
CA GLY A 152 -22.81 1.18 -17.12
C GLY A 152 -23.94 0.92 -16.12
N MET A 153 -24.55 -0.27 -16.16
CA MET A 153 -25.62 -0.65 -15.23
C MET A 153 -25.05 -1.12 -13.87
N GLU A 154 -25.83 -1.02 -12.80
CA GLU A 154 -25.39 -1.46 -11.48
C GLU A 154 -25.37 -3.00 -11.38
N HIS A 155 -24.28 -3.55 -10.83
CA HIS A 155 -24.14 -5.00 -10.68
C HIS A 155 -25.20 -5.60 -9.74
N SER A 156 -25.64 -4.82 -8.73
CA SER A 156 -26.67 -5.22 -7.76
C SER A 156 -28.00 -5.58 -8.41
N ASP A 157 -28.34 -4.96 -9.54
CA ASP A 157 -29.62 -5.18 -10.20
C ASP A 157 -29.70 -6.59 -10.81
N PHE A 158 -28.58 -7.09 -11.34
CA PHE A 158 -28.46 -8.46 -11.84
C PHE A 158 -28.43 -9.47 -10.69
N GLU A 159 -27.68 -9.18 -9.63
CA GLU A 159 -27.61 -10.05 -8.44
C GLU A 159 -28.97 -10.21 -7.75
N GLN A 160 -29.79 -9.15 -7.72
CA GLN A 160 -31.15 -9.25 -7.20
C GLN A 160 -31.99 -10.27 -7.98
N ILE A 161 -31.92 -10.24 -9.32
CA ILE A 161 -32.65 -11.18 -10.18
C ILE A 161 -32.18 -12.62 -9.95
N LEU A 162 -30.87 -12.82 -9.79
CA LEU A 162 -30.27 -14.12 -9.50
C LEU A 162 -30.73 -14.66 -8.13
N GLU A 163 -30.69 -13.82 -7.10
CA GLU A 163 -31.09 -14.17 -5.74
C GLU A 163 -32.58 -14.50 -5.65
N GLU A 164 -33.45 -13.73 -6.32
CA GLU A 164 -34.87 -14.04 -6.47
C GLU A 164 -35.08 -15.44 -7.09
N LYS A 165 -34.28 -15.78 -8.11
CA LYS A 165 -34.34 -17.10 -8.75
C LYS A 165 -33.89 -18.21 -7.82
N LYS A 166 -32.78 -18.03 -7.10
CA LYS A 166 -32.29 -18.98 -6.09
C LYS A 166 -33.33 -19.22 -4.99
N GLN A 167 -33.93 -18.16 -4.47
CA GLN A 167 -35.01 -18.24 -3.48
C GLN A 167 -36.24 -18.97 -4.03
N SER A 168 -36.63 -18.72 -5.28
CA SER A 168 -37.77 -19.43 -5.91
C SER A 168 -37.53 -20.93 -6.07
N ARG A 169 -36.27 -21.35 -6.21
CA ARG A 169 -35.85 -22.76 -6.32
C ARG A 169 -35.47 -23.39 -4.98
N GLY A 170 -35.33 -22.59 -3.92
CA GLY A 170 -34.93 -23.06 -2.59
C GLY A 170 -33.47 -23.52 -2.53
N VAL A 171 -32.61 -22.98 -3.39
CA VAL A 171 -31.17 -23.28 -3.44
C VAL A 171 -30.37 -22.11 -2.88
N THR A 172 -29.16 -22.38 -2.40
CA THR A 172 -28.29 -21.32 -1.84
C THR A 172 -27.09 -21.03 -2.74
N MET A 173 -26.67 -21.98 -3.56
CA MET A 173 -25.51 -21.84 -4.44
C MET A 173 -25.93 -21.72 -5.90
N ASP A 174 -25.27 -20.83 -6.65
CA ASP A 174 -25.44 -20.68 -8.10
C ASP A 174 -25.24 -22.00 -8.87
N THR A 175 -24.37 -22.88 -8.35
CA THR A 175 -24.07 -24.16 -8.97
C THR A 175 -25.26 -25.13 -9.00
N GLU A 176 -26.24 -24.91 -8.13
CA GLU A 176 -27.43 -25.76 -7.98
C GLU A 176 -28.55 -25.40 -8.98
N LEU A 177 -28.42 -24.27 -9.69
CA LEU A 177 -29.35 -23.89 -10.76
C LEU A 177 -29.20 -24.80 -11.98
N ASP A 178 -30.34 -25.25 -12.50
CA ASP A 178 -30.40 -26.10 -13.69
C ASP A 178 -30.29 -25.29 -15.00
N SER A 179 -30.19 -25.97 -16.14
CA SER A 179 -30.06 -25.30 -17.44
C SER A 179 -31.28 -24.46 -17.84
N GLU A 180 -32.48 -24.84 -17.39
CA GLU A 180 -33.71 -24.09 -17.69
C GLU A 180 -33.79 -22.81 -16.85
N ASP A 181 -33.34 -22.87 -15.60
CA ASP A 181 -33.20 -21.69 -14.74
C ASP A 181 -32.23 -20.67 -15.35
N LEU A 182 -31.10 -21.13 -15.87
CA LEU A 182 -30.11 -20.26 -16.50
C LEU A 182 -30.63 -19.63 -17.80
N LYS A 183 -31.41 -20.37 -18.61
CA LYS A 183 -32.10 -19.82 -19.79
C LYS A 183 -33.06 -18.69 -19.40
N GLU A 184 -33.85 -18.90 -18.35
CA GLU A 184 -34.78 -17.89 -17.85
C GLU A 184 -34.04 -16.65 -17.33
N LEU A 185 -32.93 -16.84 -16.59
CA LEU A 185 -32.09 -15.75 -16.11
C LEU A 185 -31.52 -14.90 -17.25
N VAL A 186 -31.04 -15.52 -18.33
CA VAL A 186 -30.58 -14.79 -19.52
C VAL A 186 -31.69 -13.92 -20.09
N SER A 187 -32.92 -14.43 -20.23
CA SER A 187 -34.06 -13.64 -20.71
C SER A 187 -34.34 -12.44 -19.80
N ARG A 188 -34.40 -12.68 -18.48
CA ARG A 188 -34.65 -11.61 -17.49
C ARG A 188 -33.54 -10.56 -17.49
N TYR A 189 -32.28 -10.95 -17.68
CA TYR A 189 -31.16 -10.01 -17.76
C TYR A 189 -31.24 -9.15 -19.03
N LYS A 190 -31.60 -9.73 -20.17
CA LYS A 190 -31.81 -8.96 -21.41
C LYS A 190 -32.98 -7.98 -21.29
N GLU A 191 -34.08 -8.41 -20.68
CA GLU A 191 -35.24 -7.55 -20.40
C GLU A 191 -34.87 -6.38 -19.47
N LEU A 192 -34.05 -6.63 -18.44
CA LEU A 192 -33.53 -5.58 -17.57
C LEU A 192 -32.70 -4.57 -18.35
N ILE A 193 -31.78 -5.04 -19.21
CA ILE A 193 -30.95 -4.19 -20.07
C ILE A 193 -31.84 -3.32 -20.97
N GLU A 194 -32.83 -3.90 -21.64
CA GLU A 194 -33.74 -3.16 -22.52
C GLU A 194 -34.55 -2.12 -21.74
N LYS A 195 -35.01 -2.46 -20.53
CA LYS A 195 -35.78 -1.57 -19.65
C LYS A 195 -34.97 -0.37 -19.17
N GLU A 196 -33.74 -0.57 -18.72
CA GLU A 196 -32.92 0.50 -18.12
C GLU A 196 -32.19 1.34 -19.18
N THR A 197 -31.72 0.73 -20.27
CA THR A 197 -30.93 1.43 -21.30
C THR A 197 -31.76 1.89 -22.50
N GLY A 198 -32.98 1.36 -22.66
CA GLY A 198 -33.82 1.59 -23.83
C GLY A 198 -33.30 0.93 -25.11
N ARG A 199 -32.31 0.04 -25.00
CA ARG A 199 -31.71 -0.69 -26.14
C ARG A 199 -31.71 -2.19 -25.85
N ALA A 200 -32.08 -2.98 -26.85
CA ALA A 200 -31.96 -4.44 -26.76
C ALA A 200 -30.47 -4.85 -26.66
N PHE A 201 -30.24 -6.02 -26.07
CA PHE A 201 -28.92 -6.62 -26.01
C PHE A 201 -28.36 -6.86 -27.43
N PRO A 202 -27.11 -6.46 -27.75
CA PRO A 202 -26.56 -6.60 -29.10
C PRO A 202 -26.33 -8.07 -29.44
N GLU A 203 -26.99 -8.55 -30.49
CA GLU A 203 -26.80 -9.92 -31.02
C GLU A 203 -25.76 -9.99 -32.15
N ASP A 204 -25.16 -8.86 -32.57
CA ASP A 204 -24.02 -8.86 -33.48
C ASP A 204 -22.69 -8.91 -32.68
N PRO A 205 -21.91 -10.01 -32.78
CA PRO A 205 -20.61 -10.14 -32.13
C PRO A 205 -19.63 -9.01 -32.45
N LYS A 206 -19.66 -8.47 -33.68
CA LYS A 206 -18.77 -7.35 -34.05
C LYS A 206 -19.16 -6.08 -33.31
N GLU A 207 -20.46 -5.83 -33.16
CA GLU A 207 -20.97 -4.73 -32.34
C GLU A 207 -20.58 -4.91 -30.87
N GLN A 208 -20.77 -6.12 -30.31
CA GLN A 208 -20.34 -6.44 -28.94
C GLN A 208 -18.86 -6.14 -28.71
N LEU A 209 -17.99 -6.57 -29.63
CA LEU A 209 -16.55 -6.32 -29.55
C LEU A 209 -16.22 -4.82 -29.61
N ARG A 210 -16.82 -4.10 -30.56
CA ARG A 210 -16.61 -2.65 -30.72
C ARG A 210 -17.05 -1.87 -29.48
N MET A 211 -18.23 -2.16 -28.95
CA MET A 211 -18.75 -1.52 -27.74
C MET A 211 -17.84 -1.81 -26.54
N THR A 212 -17.34 -3.04 -26.43
CA THR A 212 -16.42 -3.41 -25.34
C THR A 212 -15.07 -2.70 -25.45
N ILE A 213 -14.51 -2.55 -26.66
CA ILE A 213 -13.27 -1.80 -26.88
C ILE A 213 -13.46 -0.33 -26.47
N ASN A 214 -14.58 0.28 -26.85
CA ASN A 214 -14.93 1.64 -26.44
C ASN A 214 -15.04 1.78 -24.93
N ALA A 215 -15.76 0.86 -24.27
CA ALA A 215 -15.89 0.85 -22.83
C ALA A 215 -14.54 0.73 -22.12
N VAL A 216 -13.60 -0.07 -22.64
CA VAL A 216 -12.24 -0.14 -22.09
C VAL A 216 -11.50 1.18 -22.27
N PHE A 217 -11.57 1.83 -23.43
CA PHE A 217 -10.98 3.15 -23.60
C PHE A 217 -11.58 4.14 -22.61
N GLU A 218 -12.91 4.18 -22.51
CA GLU A 218 -13.66 5.07 -21.61
C GLU A 218 -13.35 4.82 -20.13
N SER A 219 -13.07 3.57 -19.75
CA SER A 219 -12.69 3.20 -18.37
C SER A 219 -11.46 3.95 -17.86
N TRP A 220 -10.58 4.40 -18.78
CA TRP A 220 -9.40 5.18 -18.44
C TRP A 220 -9.75 6.52 -17.77
N ASN A 221 -10.85 7.17 -18.15
CA ASN A 221 -11.28 8.47 -17.59
C ASN A 221 -12.44 8.37 -16.61
N THR A 222 -12.64 7.21 -15.98
CA THR A 222 -13.56 7.09 -14.84
C THR A 222 -13.02 7.83 -13.61
N ASP A 223 -13.91 8.34 -12.74
CA ASP A 223 -13.52 9.06 -11.52
C ASP A 223 -12.60 8.22 -10.62
N ARG A 224 -12.87 6.91 -10.52
CA ARG A 224 -12.02 5.95 -9.80
C ARG A 224 -10.61 5.91 -10.38
N ALA A 225 -10.47 5.84 -11.70
CA ALA A 225 -9.18 5.73 -12.38
C ALA A 225 -8.37 7.03 -12.29
N ILE A 226 -9.04 8.18 -12.44
CA ILE A 226 -8.42 9.51 -12.28
C ILE A 226 -7.88 9.67 -10.85
N THR A 227 -8.69 9.32 -9.84
CA THR A 227 -8.31 9.39 -8.43
C THR A 227 -7.13 8.46 -8.12
N TYR A 228 -7.18 7.21 -8.60
CA TYR A 228 -6.07 6.27 -8.42
C TYR A 228 -4.76 6.77 -9.03
N ARG A 229 -4.82 7.33 -10.24
CA ARG A 229 -3.63 7.90 -10.89
C ARG A 229 -3.08 9.10 -10.13
N ALA A 230 -3.94 9.97 -9.61
CA ALA A 230 -3.51 11.11 -8.79
C ALA A 230 -2.83 10.65 -7.48
N LEU A 231 -3.37 9.65 -6.80
CA LEU A 231 -2.80 9.09 -5.57
C LEU A 231 -1.46 8.39 -5.79
N ASN A 232 -1.29 7.74 -6.95
CA ASN A 232 -0.10 6.96 -7.29
C ASN A 232 0.89 7.71 -8.21
N ASN A 233 0.70 9.01 -8.44
CA ASN A 233 1.52 9.85 -9.31
C ASN A 233 1.69 9.29 -10.75
N ILE A 234 0.64 8.69 -11.30
CA ILE A 234 0.62 8.13 -12.66
C ILE A 234 0.21 9.22 -13.66
N PRO A 235 0.99 9.46 -14.74
CA PRO A 235 0.61 10.42 -15.77
C PRO A 235 -0.73 10.10 -16.44
N GLN A 236 -1.52 11.15 -16.70
CA GLN A 236 -2.88 11.03 -17.26
C GLN A 236 -2.90 10.71 -18.76
N ASP A 237 -1.81 11.01 -19.46
CA ASP A 237 -1.65 10.96 -20.92
C ASP A 237 -1.19 9.61 -21.47
N LEU A 238 -0.98 8.60 -20.61
CA LEU A 238 -0.50 7.28 -21.02
C LEU A 238 -1.55 6.46 -21.80
N GLY A 239 -2.83 6.65 -21.52
CA GLY A 239 -3.92 5.81 -22.04
C GLY A 239 -3.85 4.36 -21.57
N THR A 240 -4.73 3.52 -22.12
CA THR A 240 -4.79 2.08 -21.81
C THR A 240 -4.76 1.25 -23.10
N GLY A 241 -4.06 0.12 -23.07
CA GLY A 241 -4.10 -0.88 -24.13
C GLY A 241 -5.29 -1.83 -23.94
N VAL A 242 -5.77 -2.42 -25.04
CA VAL A 242 -6.89 -3.36 -25.04
C VAL A 242 -6.41 -4.71 -25.55
N ASN A 243 -6.45 -5.72 -24.69
CA ASN A 243 -6.04 -7.08 -25.04
C ASN A 243 -7.28 -7.88 -25.41
N VAL A 244 -7.37 -8.28 -26.67
CA VAL A 244 -8.42 -9.15 -27.20
C VAL A 244 -7.84 -10.55 -27.34
N GLN A 245 -8.35 -11.51 -26.59
CA GLN A 245 -7.76 -12.84 -26.48
C GLN A 245 -8.82 -13.92 -26.62
N MET A 246 -8.51 -15.03 -27.29
CA MET A 246 -9.38 -16.20 -27.35
C MET A 246 -9.76 -16.67 -25.93
N MET A 247 -11.05 -16.93 -25.72
CA MET A 247 -11.53 -17.57 -24.51
C MET A 247 -11.02 -19.00 -24.38
N VAL A 248 -10.60 -19.32 -23.17
CA VAL A 248 -10.41 -20.68 -22.66
C VAL A 248 -11.23 -20.84 -21.40
N PHE A 249 -11.84 -22.00 -21.23
CA PHE A 249 -12.88 -22.24 -20.22
C PHE A 249 -12.41 -23.19 -19.14
N GLY A 250 -12.32 -22.69 -17.91
CA GLY A 250 -12.09 -23.52 -16.71
C GLY A 250 -13.34 -24.20 -16.19
N ASN A 251 -14.51 -23.95 -16.78
CA ASN A 251 -15.84 -24.38 -16.33
C ASN A 251 -16.56 -25.34 -17.30
N MET A 252 -15.83 -26.02 -18.19
CA MET A 252 -16.43 -26.98 -19.13
C MET A 252 -16.77 -28.35 -18.49
N GLY A 253 -16.20 -28.65 -17.34
CA GLY A 253 -16.32 -29.96 -16.70
C GLY A 253 -15.32 -30.16 -15.57
N PRO A 254 -15.27 -31.39 -15.02
CA PRO A 254 -14.40 -31.75 -13.89
C PRO A 254 -12.91 -31.82 -14.24
N ASP A 255 -12.55 -31.82 -15.53
CA ASP A 255 -11.17 -31.82 -16.06
C ASP A 255 -10.71 -30.42 -16.49
N SER A 256 -11.47 -29.39 -16.11
CA SER A 256 -11.21 -27.98 -16.41
C SER A 256 -11.15 -27.19 -15.10
N GLY A 257 -10.35 -26.15 -15.07
CA GLY A 257 -10.17 -25.32 -13.87
C GLY A 257 -9.42 -24.03 -14.15
N THR A 258 -9.26 -23.20 -13.15
CA THR A 258 -8.54 -21.92 -13.25
C THR A 258 -7.87 -21.59 -11.93
N GLY A 259 -6.76 -20.88 -11.97
CA GLY A 259 -6.00 -20.57 -10.77
C GLY A 259 -5.07 -19.37 -10.93
N VAL A 260 -4.59 -18.92 -9.77
CA VAL A 260 -3.62 -17.83 -9.63
C VAL A 260 -2.46 -18.37 -8.80
N CYS A 261 -1.23 -18.14 -9.25
CA CYS A 261 -0.06 -18.66 -8.59
C CYS A 261 1.13 -17.72 -8.67
N PHE A 262 2.02 -17.84 -7.70
CA PHE A 262 3.23 -17.04 -7.54
C PHE A 262 4.45 -17.95 -7.59
N THR A 263 5.52 -17.51 -8.24
CA THR A 263 6.75 -18.32 -8.33
C THR A 263 7.47 -18.49 -6.99
N ARG A 264 7.17 -17.65 -6.00
CA ARG A 264 7.61 -17.73 -4.60
C ARG A 264 6.47 -17.24 -3.72
N ASP A 265 6.50 -17.56 -2.44
CA ASP A 265 5.51 -17.07 -1.48
C ASP A 265 5.58 -15.52 -1.40
N PRO A 266 4.50 -14.79 -1.74
CA PRO A 266 4.49 -13.33 -1.70
C PRO A 266 4.45 -12.73 -0.29
N ALA A 267 4.15 -13.53 0.74
CA ALA A 267 4.09 -13.12 2.14
C ALA A 267 5.42 -13.36 2.87
N THR A 268 5.99 -14.56 2.75
CA THR A 268 7.23 -14.94 3.46
C THR A 268 8.48 -14.73 2.62
N GLY A 269 8.37 -14.83 1.29
CA GLY A 269 9.50 -14.84 0.36
C GLY A 269 10.16 -16.21 0.18
N GLU A 270 9.66 -17.26 0.82
CA GLU A 270 10.18 -18.62 0.64
C GLU A 270 10.06 -19.07 -0.82
N ASN A 271 11.05 -19.84 -1.29
CA ASN A 271 11.09 -20.39 -2.65
C ASN A 271 10.15 -21.60 -2.81
N MET A 272 8.89 -21.43 -2.42
CA MET A 272 7.81 -22.40 -2.52
C MET A 272 6.88 -22.04 -3.69
N PHE A 273 6.30 -23.05 -4.37
CA PHE A 273 5.28 -22.75 -5.37
C PHE A 273 3.97 -22.41 -4.65
N TYR A 274 3.63 -21.14 -4.59
CA TYR A 274 2.44 -20.68 -3.88
C TYR A 274 1.30 -20.43 -4.86
N GLY A 275 0.08 -20.80 -4.54
CA GLY A 275 -1.07 -20.48 -5.36
C GLY A 275 -2.33 -21.25 -5.01
N GLU A 276 -3.40 -20.82 -5.63
CA GLU A 276 -4.75 -21.34 -5.42
C GLU A 276 -5.43 -21.61 -6.77
N TYR A 277 -6.28 -22.61 -6.81
CA TYR A 277 -7.07 -22.96 -7.99
C TYR A 277 -8.47 -23.44 -7.62
N LEU A 278 -9.36 -23.41 -8.60
CA LEU A 278 -10.71 -23.97 -8.52
C LEU A 278 -10.98 -24.82 -9.76
N MET A 279 -11.44 -26.06 -9.54
CA MET A 279 -11.96 -26.91 -10.60
C MET A 279 -13.39 -26.52 -10.98
N ASN A 280 -13.69 -26.66 -12.26
CA ASN A 280 -14.97 -26.34 -12.89
C ASN A 280 -15.45 -24.92 -12.53
N ALA A 281 -14.61 -23.92 -12.80
CA ALA A 281 -14.78 -22.53 -12.41
C ALA A 281 -14.18 -21.55 -13.43
N GLN A 282 -14.60 -20.29 -13.39
CA GLN A 282 -13.94 -19.19 -14.12
C GLN A 282 -13.14 -18.31 -13.16
N GLY A 283 -12.20 -17.53 -13.69
CA GLY A 283 -11.29 -16.71 -12.86
C GLY A 283 -12.02 -15.74 -11.93
N GLU A 284 -13.23 -15.31 -12.29
CA GLU A 284 -14.11 -14.52 -11.44
C GLU A 284 -14.46 -15.24 -10.13
N ASP A 285 -14.70 -16.55 -10.16
CA ASP A 285 -15.08 -17.33 -8.98
C ASP A 285 -13.91 -17.44 -7.97
N VAL A 286 -12.67 -17.39 -8.47
CA VAL A 286 -11.46 -17.34 -7.62
C VAL A 286 -11.33 -15.99 -6.93
N VAL A 287 -11.66 -14.90 -7.65
CA VAL A 287 -11.57 -13.53 -7.11
C VAL A 287 -12.74 -13.20 -6.17
N ALA A 288 -13.95 -13.69 -6.47
CA ALA A 288 -15.16 -13.42 -5.70
C ALA A 288 -15.19 -14.12 -4.33
N GLY A 289 -14.39 -15.18 -4.14
CA GLY A 289 -14.29 -15.89 -2.86
C GLY A 289 -15.56 -16.64 -2.43
N LEU A 290 -16.51 -16.85 -3.36
CA LEU A 290 -17.76 -17.59 -3.09
C LEU A 290 -17.53 -19.09 -2.86
N ARG A 291 -16.43 -19.62 -3.40
CA ARG A 291 -15.98 -21.01 -3.21
C ARG A 291 -14.59 -20.97 -2.59
N THR A 292 -14.35 -21.87 -1.62
CA THR A 292 -13.01 -22.04 -1.03
C THR A 292 -12.05 -22.58 -2.09
N PRO A 293 -10.99 -21.83 -2.45
CA PRO A 293 -9.98 -22.32 -3.38
C PRO A 293 -9.15 -23.46 -2.78
N GLU A 294 -8.62 -24.32 -3.65
CA GLU A 294 -7.70 -25.40 -3.29
C GLU A 294 -6.25 -25.00 -3.55
N THR A 295 -5.28 -25.61 -2.86
CA THR A 295 -3.85 -25.27 -2.99
C THR A 295 -3.18 -26.02 -4.13
N LEU A 296 -2.10 -25.49 -4.69
CA LEU A 296 -1.37 -26.17 -5.77
C LEU A 296 -0.83 -27.57 -5.43
N ASP A 297 -0.62 -27.88 -4.15
CA ASP A 297 -0.22 -29.24 -3.71
C ASP A 297 -1.31 -30.27 -4.05
N GLN A 298 -2.57 -29.87 -3.98
CA GLN A 298 -3.70 -30.71 -4.36
C GLN A 298 -3.75 -30.90 -5.89
N LEU A 299 -3.41 -29.86 -6.66
CA LEU A 299 -3.28 -29.97 -8.12
C LEU A 299 -2.19 -30.97 -8.55
N GLU A 300 -1.10 -31.08 -7.80
CA GLU A 300 -0.05 -32.08 -8.03
C GLU A 300 -0.60 -33.52 -7.91
N VAL A 301 -1.55 -33.74 -7.01
CA VAL A 301 -2.19 -35.05 -6.80
C VAL A 301 -3.26 -35.32 -7.86
N GLU A 302 -4.09 -34.33 -8.19
CA GLU A 302 -5.24 -34.49 -9.08
C GLU A 302 -4.86 -34.50 -10.57
N MET A 303 -3.95 -33.61 -10.98
CA MET A 303 -3.51 -33.44 -12.37
C MET A 303 -1.98 -33.30 -12.45
N PRO A 304 -1.21 -34.36 -12.14
CA PRO A 304 0.25 -34.30 -12.03
C PRO A 304 0.96 -33.84 -13.32
N GLU A 305 0.40 -34.17 -14.49
CA GLU A 305 0.95 -33.74 -15.78
C GLU A 305 0.86 -32.21 -15.94
N ILE A 306 -0.31 -31.63 -15.61
CA ILE A 306 -0.54 -30.18 -15.67
C ILE A 306 0.30 -29.44 -14.63
N TYR A 307 0.38 -29.97 -13.42
CA TYR A 307 1.26 -29.40 -12.39
C TYR A 307 2.73 -29.39 -12.86
N GLY A 308 3.19 -30.48 -13.48
CA GLY A 308 4.54 -30.57 -14.04
C GLY A 308 4.83 -29.52 -15.11
N GLU A 309 3.88 -29.28 -16.01
CA GLU A 309 3.96 -28.20 -17.01
C GLU A 309 4.00 -26.82 -16.37
N LEU A 310 3.11 -26.56 -15.40
CA LEU A 310 3.03 -25.30 -14.69
C LEU A 310 4.32 -25.02 -13.89
N ALA A 311 4.90 -26.03 -13.24
CA ALA A 311 6.18 -25.93 -12.54
C ALA A 311 7.37 -25.66 -13.49
N ALA A 312 7.32 -26.17 -14.72
CA ALA A 312 8.31 -25.84 -15.75
C ALA A 312 8.16 -24.38 -16.23
N ILE A 313 6.93 -23.92 -16.41
CA ILE A 313 6.60 -22.53 -16.76
C ILE A 313 7.06 -21.56 -15.67
N ARG A 314 6.80 -21.87 -14.39
CA ARG A 314 7.28 -21.14 -13.21
C ARG A 314 8.77 -20.83 -13.31
N LYS A 315 9.60 -21.87 -13.47
CA LYS A 315 11.07 -21.73 -13.56
C LYS A 315 11.50 -20.91 -14.77
N LYS A 316 10.81 -21.08 -15.90
CA LYS A 316 11.12 -20.36 -17.15
C LYS A 316 10.84 -18.87 -17.03
N LEU A 317 9.68 -18.52 -16.47
CA LEU A 317 9.25 -17.14 -16.25
C LEU A 317 10.14 -16.44 -15.23
N GLU A 318 10.39 -17.07 -14.08
CA GLU A 318 11.27 -16.51 -13.06
C GLU A 318 12.69 -16.30 -13.58
N LYS A 319 13.24 -17.25 -14.35
CA LYS A 319 14.57 -17.10 -14.97
C LYS A 319 14.62 -16.00 -16.02
N HIS A 320 13.55 -15.85 -16.81
CA HIS A 320 13.47 -14.89 -17.90
C HIS A 320 13.33 -13.45 -17.39
N TYR A 321 12.33 -13.20 -16.53
CA TYR A 321 12.10 -11.89 -15.91
C TYR A 321 13.08 -11.59 -14.76
N ARG A 322 13.79 -12.63 -14.31
CA ARG A 322 14.72 -12.63 -13.18
C ARG A 322 14.07 -12.22 -11.87
N ASP A 323 12.75 -12.30 -11.72
CA ASP A 323 12.01 -11.80 -10.57
C ASP A 323 10.76 -12.66 -10.30
N VAL A 324 10.18 -12.54 -9.11
CA VAL A 324 8.99 -13.30 -8.72
C VAL A 324 7.83 -12.93 -9.63
N GLN A 325 7.17 -13.92 -10.19
CA GLN A 325 6.03 -13.73 -11.07
C GLN A 325 4.73 -14.12 -10.40
N ASP A 326 3.71 -13.28 -10.58
CA ASP A 326 2.30 -13.55 -10.35
C ASP A 326 1.69 -13.96 -11.69
N MET A 327 1.10 -15.15 -11.73
CA MET A 327 0.68 -15.86 -12.93
C MET A 327 -0.78 -16.31 -12.82
N GLU A 328 -1.55 -16.08 -13.88
CA GLU A 328 -2.92 -16.58 -14.02
C GLU A 328 -2.94 -17.70 -15.07
N PHE A 329 -3.62 -18.80 -14.78
CA PHE A 329 -3.74 -19.93 -15.68
C PHE A 329 -5.16 -20.51 -15.73
N THR A 330 -5.46 -21.19 -16.82
CA THR A 330 -6.70 -21.95 -17.03
C THR A 330 -6.37 -23.30 -17.64
N ILE A 331 -7.05 -24.33 -17.15
CA ILE A 331 -7.04 -25.69 -17.66
C ILE A 331 -8.36 -25.88 -18.40
N GLU A 332 -8.31 -26.13 -19.70
CA GLU A 332 -9.49 -26.45 -20.50
C GLU A 332 -9.36 -27.89 -20.99
N SER A 333 -10.24 -28.78 -20.53
CA SER A 333 -10.29 -30.19 -20.91
C SER A 333 -8.91 -30.88 -20.89
N GLY A 334 -8.17 -30.71 -19.77
CA GLY A 334 -6.83 -31.26 -19.61
C GLY A 334 -5.71 -30.57 -20.41
N THR A 335 -5.92 -29.35 -20.93
CA THR A 335 -4.87 -28.54 -21.58
C THR A 335 -4.59 -27.26 -20.80
N LEU A 336 -3.32 -26.99 -20.47
CA LEU A 336 -2.89 -25.80 -19.73
C LEU A 336 -2.71 -24.58 -20.65
N TYR A 337 -3.28 -23.45 -20.22
CA TYR A 337 -3.13 -22.15 -20.85
C TYR A 337 -2.72 -21.09 -19.82
N MET A 338 -1.72 -20.29 -20.14
CA MET A 338 -1.30 -19.14 -19.35
C MET A 338 -1.99 -17.87 -19.85
N LEU A 339 -2.69 -17.18 -18.96
CA LEU A 339 -3.49 -16.00 -19.30
C LEU A 339 -2.76 -14.70 -18.99
N GLN A 340 -1.88 -14.71 -17.99
CA GLN A 340 -1.19 -13.51 -17.56
C GLN A 340 0.09 -13.88 -16.79
N THR A 341 1.08 -13.01 -16.90
CA THR A 341 2.19 -12.93 -15.95
C THR A 341 2.47 -11.47 -15.65
N ARG A 342 2.91 -11.17 -14.44
CA ARG A 342 3.45 -9.87 -14.04
C ARG A 342 4.41 -10.05 -12.87
N THR A 343 5.21 -9.02 -12.57
CA THR A 343 5.97 -8.99 -11.33
C THR A 343 5.01 -9.08 -10.14
N GLY A 344 5.23 -10.08 -9.29
CA GLY A 344 4.40 -10.32 -8.11
C GLY A 344 4.59 -9.24 -7.05
N LYS A 345 3.48 -8.63 -6.63
CA LYS A 345 3.45 -7.80 -5.41
C LYS A 345 3.70 -8.71 -4.21
N ARG A 346 4.46 -8.21 -3.25
CA ARG A 346 4.93 -8.98 -2.10
C ARG A 346 5.16 -8.07 -0.90
N THR A 347 5.25 -8.65 0.29
CA THR A 347 5.57 -7.93 1.53
C THR A 347 7.02 -7.44 1.51
N ALA A 348 7.36 -6.51 2.41
CA ALA A 348 8.74 -6.06 2.58
C ALA A 348 9.68 -7.23 2.93
N GLN A 349 9.24 -8.11 3.84
CA GLN A 349 10.00 -9.31 4.22
C GLN A 349 10.24 -10.22 3.02
N ALA A 350 9.20 -10.50 2.24
CA ALA A 350 9.32 -11.30 1.04
C ALA A 350 10.21 -10.64 -0.01
N ALA A 351 10.16 -9.31 -0.18
CA ALA A 351 11.02 -8.58 -1.10
C ALA A 351 12.50 -8.72 -0.75
N VAL A 352 12.85 -8.53 0.53
CA VAL A 352 14.22 -8.68 1.01
C VAL A 352 14.70 -10.13 0.85
N LYS A 353 13.91 -11.09 1.34
CA LYS A 353 14.26 -12.52 1.24
C LYS A 353 14.46 -12.97 -0.19
N THR A 354 13.51 -12.65 -1.08
CA THR A 354 13.59 -13.06 -2.49
C THR A 354 14.75 -12.40 -3.21
N ALA A 355 15.07 -11.14 -2.91
CA ALA A 355 16.23 -10.46 -3.47
C ALA A 355 17.54 -11.14 -3.05
N VAL A 356 17.68 -11.50 -1.77
CA VAL A 356 18.87 -12.20 -1.25
C VAL A 356 19.00 -13.60 -1.84
N ASP A 357 17.92 -14.38 -1.85
CA ASP A 357 17.90 -15.73 -2.40
C ASP A 357 18.25 -15.71 -3.91
N MET A 358 17.72 -14.76 -4.69
CA MET A 358 18.03 -14.65 -6.13
C MET A 358 19.49 -14.28 -6.41
N VAL A 359 20.15 -13.54 -5.52
CA VAL A 359 21.61 -13.30 -5.61
C VAL A 359 22.37 -14.58 -5.29
N ALA A 360 21.97 -15.31 -4.24
CA ALA A 360 22.59 -16.59 -3.86
C ALA A 360 22.45 -17.65 -4.96
N GLU A 361 21.32 -17.66 -5.67
CA GLU A 361 21.04 -18.51 -6.83
C GLU A 361 21.77 -18.04 -8.11
N GLY A 362 22.40 -16.87 -8.10
CA GLY A 362 23.10 -16.28 -9.25
C GLY A 362 22.16 -15.77 -10.36
N LEU A 363 20.89 -15.51 -10.04
CA LEU A 363 19.89 -15.02 -11.00
C LEU A 363 20.03 -13.51 -11.25
N ILE A 364 20.39 -12.75 -10.21
CA ILE A 364 20.62 -11.31 -10.25
C ILE A 364 21.93 -10.94 -9.55
N ASP A 365 22.45 -9.75 -9.86
CA ASP A 365 23.56 -9.15 -9.11
C ASP A 365 23.05 -8.36 -7.88
N LYS A 366 23.98 -7.95 -7.03
CA LYS A 366 23.67 -7.27 -5.76
C LYS A 366 23.07 -5.89 -6.01
N GLU A 367 23.51 -5.21 -7.05
CA GLU A 367 23.02 -3.90 -7.47
C GLU A 367 21.56 -3.97 -7.90
N THR A 368 21.18 -4.99 -8.68
CA THR A 368 19.79 -5.25 -9.06
C THR A 368 18.94 -5.61 -7.84
N ALA A 369 19.49 -6.38 -6.88
CA ALA A 369 18.78 -6.73 -5.65
C ALA A 369 18.41 -5.48 -4.83
N ILE A 370 19.33 -4.53 -4.68
CA ILE A 370 19.09 -3.26 -3.97
C ILE A 370 17.98 -2.45 -4.65
N LEU A 371 18.00 -2.34 -5.99
CA LEU A 371 17.04 -1.53 -6.74
C LEU A 371 15.61 -2.10 -6.78
N ARG A 372 15.44 -3.37 -6.38
CA ARG A 372 14.13 -4.04 -6.39
C ARG A 372 13.34 -3.91 -5.11
N VAL A 373 14.01 -3.59 -4.01
CA VAL A 373 13.35 -3.36 -2.75
C VAL A 373 13.04 -1.88 -2.66
N ASP A 374 11.74 -1.57 -2.61
CA ASP A 374 11.27 -0.21 -2.46
C ASP A 374 11.68 0.33 -1.07
N PRO A 375 12.37 1.47 -0.97
CA PRO A 375 12.75 2.05 0.32
C PRO A 375 11.58 2.22 1.28
N ASP A 376 10.40 2.61 0.79
CA ASP A 376 9.22 2.84 1.64
C ASP A 376 8.69 1.53 2.24
N GLN A 377 8.99 0.38 1.62
CA GLN A 377 8.65 -0.92 2.17
C GLN A 377 9.55 -1.32 3.34
N LEU A 378 10.81 -0.85 3.37
CA LEU A 378 11.75 -1.20 4.43
C LEU A 378 11.31 -0.66 5.80
N ASP A 379 10.57 0.44 5.84
CA ASP A 379 10.01 0.99 7.08
C ASP A 379 9.18 -0.05 7.83
N GLN A 380 8.45 -0.92 7.13
CA GLN A 380 7.65 -2.00 7.74
C GLN A 380 8.51 -3.02 8.50
N LEU A 381 9.79 -3.13 8.15
CA LEU A 381 10.75 -4.05 8.79
C LEU A 381 11.51 -3.39 9.94
N LEU A 382 11.29 -2.10 10.21
CA LEU A 382 11.97 -1.35 11.27
C LEU A 382 11.11 -1.17 12.52
N HIS A 383 9.82 -1.53 12.46
CA HIS A 383 8.90 -1.43 13.57
C HIS A 383 8.40 -2.80 14.02
N PRO A 384 8.02 -2.97 15.31
CA PRO A 384 7.29 -4.14 15.77
C PRO A 384 6.02 -4.32 14.93
N MET A 385 5.67 -5.56 14.61
CA MET A 385 4.48 -5.88 13.84
C MET A 385 3.59 -6.86 14.61
N ILE A 386 2.28 -6.81 14.38
CA ILE A 386 1.36 -7.82 14.92
C ILE A 386 1.69 -9.17 14.28
N ASP A 387 1.77 -10.23 15.10
CA ASP A 387 1.96 -11.59 14.59
C ASP A 387 0.82 -11.93 13.62
N PRO A 388 1.11 -12.28 12.35
CA PRO A 388 0.09 -12.66 11.36
C PRO A 388 -0.82 -13.83 11.79
N LYS A 389 -0.39 -14.64 12.78
CA LYS A 389 -1.17 -15.75 13.34
C LYS A 389 -2.16 -15.31 14.43
N ALA A 390 -2.06 -14.07 14.91
CA ALA A 390 -2.93 -13.57 15.96
C ALA A 390 -4.30 -13.16 15.40
N THR A 391 -5.37 -13.67 16.02
CA THR A 391 -6.74 -13.18 15.78
C THR A 391 -6.90 -11.82 16.43
N VAL A 392 -7.21 -10.81 15.63
CA VAL A 392 -7.40 -9.42 16.07
C VAL A 392 -8.88 -9.03 16.05
N ASP A 393 -9.32 -8.37 17.12
CA ASP A 393 -10.65 -7.76 17.22
C ASP A 393 -10.55 -6.24 17.08
N VAL A 394 -10.79 -5.74 15.87
CA VAL A 394 -10.61 -4.32 15.54
C VAL A 394 -11.81 -3.51 16.03
N LEU A 395 -11.56 -2.60 16.98
CA LEU A 395 -12.55 -1.69 17.55
C LEU A 395 -12.92 -0.57 16.58
N VAL A 396 -11.89 0.11 16.05
CA VAL A 396 -12.05 1.31 15.22
C VAL A 396 -10.83 1.50 14.34
N LYS A 397 -11.01 2.21 13.23
CA LYS A 397 -9.96 2.55 12.30
C LYS A 397 -9.74 4.06 12.20
N GLY A 398 -8.50 4.48 12.35
CA GLY A 398 -8.05 5.86 12.15
C GLY A 398 -7.09 5.99 10.97
N LEU A 399 -6.39 7.12 10.92
CA LEU A 399 -5.33 7.39 9.97
C LEU A 399 -4.00 6.83 10.50
N ALA A 400 -3.34 6.02 9.67
CA ALA A 400 -2.00 5.48 9.90
C ALA A 400 -0.94 6.59 9.84
N ALA A 401 -0.70 7.27 10.97
CA ALA A 401 0.20 8.44 11.01
C ALA A 401 1.68 8.07 11.09
N SER A 402 1.99 7.05 11.89
CA SER A 402 3.34 6.54 12.08
C SER A 402 3.28 5.01 12.18
N PRO A 403 4.04 4.28 11.33
CA PRO A 403 3.98 2.83 11.22
C PRO A 403 4.42 2.10 12.49
N GLY A 404 4.10 0.81 12.54
CA GLY A 404 4.45 -0.09 13.64
C GLY A 404 3.26 -0.54 14.47
N ALA A 405 3.50 -1.52 15.34
CA ALA A 405 2.52 -2.07 16.26
C ALA A 405 2.91 -1.77 17.70
N ALA A 406 1.95 -1.36 18.52
CA ALA A 406 2.20 -1.04 19.92
C ALA A 406 1.13 -1.64 20.83
N VAL A 407 1.57 -2.25 21.93
CA VAL A 407 0.71 -2.81 22.98
C VAL A 407 0.99 -2.08 24.28
N GLY A 408 -0.06 -1.68 24.99
CA GLY A 408 0.08 -1.12 26.34
C GLY A 408 -1.24 -0.77 27.00
N LYS A 409 -1.13 -0.32 28.25
CA LYS A 409 -2.25 0.18 29.06
C LYS A 409 -2.66 1.56 28.60
N VAL A 410 -3.96 1.79 28.45
CA VAL A 410 -4.53 3.08 28.09
C VAL A 410 -4.30 4.09 29.21
N VAL A 411 -3.74 5.25 28.86
CA VAL A 411 -3.61 6.43 29.73
C VAL A 411 -4.05 7.70 29.02
N PHE A 412 -4.62 8.64 29.77
CA PHE A 412 -5.20 9.87 29.21
C PHE A 412 -4.39 11.14 29.49
N SER A 413 -3.25 11.00 30.20
CA SER A 413 -2.37 12.11 30.57
C SER A 413 -0.89 11.78 30.36
N SER A 414 -0.12 12.79 29.96
CA SER A 414 1.32 12.71 29.73
C SER A 414 2.08 12.25 31.00
N HIS A 415 1.76 12.85 32.16
CA HIS A 415 2.37 12.50 33.44
C HIS A 415 2.15 11.03 33.83
N HIS A 416 0.94 10.50 33.65
CA HIS A 416 0.67 9.10 33.99
C HIS A 416 1.39 8.12 33.04
N ALA A 417 1.55 8.49 31.76
CA ALA A 417 2.36 7.71 30.83
C ALA A 417 3.83 7.62 31.28
N MET A 418 4.38 8.71 31.79
CA MET A 418 5.74 8.76 32.35
C MET A 418 5.86 7.93 33.64
N GLU A 419 4.90 8.04 34.57
CA GLU A 419 4.88 7.23 35.80
C GLU A 419 4.84 5.73 35.51
N LEU A 420 4.06 5.29 34.51
CA LEU A 420 4.00 3.88 34.12
C LEU A 420 5.32 3.43 33.50
N ALA A 421 5.95 4.26 32.67
CA ALA A 421 7.25 3.97 32.09
C ALA A 421 8.35 3.82 33.17
N GLU A 422 8.35 4.67 34.22
CA GLU A 422 9.26 4.54 35.36
C GLU A 422 9.10 3.23 36.13
N ARG A 423 7.87 2.70 36.16
CA ARG A 423 7.56 1.39 36.75
C ARG A 423 7.87 0.22 35.80
N GLY A 424 8.33 0.49 34.58
CA GLY A 424 8.61 -0.51 33.56
C GLY A 424 7.36 -1.07 32.87
N GLU A 425 6.22 -0.38 32.98
CA GLU A 425 4.96 -0.80 32.35
C GLU A 425 4.76 -0.12 30.98
N LYS A 426 4.18 -0.86 30.04
CA LYS A 426 3.88 -0.36 28.69
C LYS A 426 2.58 0.46 28.70
N ALA A 427 2.63 1.69 28.19
CA ALA A 427 1.48 2.59 28.11
C ALA A 427 1.13 2.98 26.65
N ILE A 428 -0.15 3.25 26.38
CA ILE A 428 -0.65 3.86 25.15
C ILE A 428 -1.32 5.18 25.52
N LEU A 429 -0.80 6.28 25.01
CA LEU A 429 -1.33 7.62 25.28
C LEU A 429 -2.52 7.90 24.37
N VAL A 430 -3.70 8.04 24.97
CA VAL A 430 -4.96 8.37 24.28
C VAL A 430 -5.33 9.81 24.58
N ARG A 431 -5.46 10.64 23.55
CA ARG A 431 -5.80 12.07 23.67
C ARG A 431 -6.86 12.48 22.66
N LEU A 432 -7.57 13.58 22.93
CA LEU A 432 -8.40 14.21 21.91
C LEU A 432 -7.50 14.74 20.77
N GLU A 433 -6.47 15.49 21.15
CA GLU A 433 -5.35 15.97 20.35
C GLU A 433 -4.13 16.15 21.27
N THR A 434 -2.91 16.09 20.74
CA THR A 434 -1.67 16.29 21.52
C THR A 434 -1.15 17.72 21.40
N SER A 435 -0.56 18.26 22.47
CA SER A 435 0.18 19.54 22.48
C SER A 435 1.69 19.32 22.70
N PRO A 436 2.53 20.37 22.59
CA PRO A 436 3.95 20.29 22.96
C PRO A 436 4.21 19.85 24.41
N ASP A 437 3.26 20.05 25.32
CA ASP A 437 3.38 19.63 26.72
C ASP A 437 3.22 18.10 26.88
N ASP A 438 2.64 17.43 25.87
CA ASP A 438 2.46 15.98 25.86
C ASP A 438 3.71 15.21 25.39
N VAL A 439 4.78 15.90 24.94
CA VAL A 439 5.98 15.28 24.34
C VAL A 439 6.67 14.29 25.28
N GLY A 440 6.76 14.59 26.58
CA GLY A 440 7.33 13.68 27.58
C GLY A 440 6.57 12.35 27.67
N GLY A 441 5.24 12.41 27.76
CA GLY A 441 4.38 11.23 27.78
C GLY A 441 4.31 10.50 26.45
N MET A 442 4.40 11.21 25.32
CA MET A 442 4.49 10.61 23.99
C MET A 442 5.76 9.77 23.84
N ALA A 443 6.90 10.27 24.33
CA ALA A 443 8.16 9.53 24.32
C ALA A 443 8.12 8.29 25.25
N ALA A 444 7.49 8.44 26.43
CA ALA A 444 7.33 7.37 27.41
C ALA A 444 6.38 6.25 26.95
N SER A 445 5.42 6.56 26.06
CA SER A 445 4.42 5.60 25.58
C SER A 445 4.96 4.66 24.50
N GLN A 446 4.33 3.49 24.34
CA GLN A 446 4.61 2.57 23.23
C GLN A 446 3.93 3.01 21.93
N GLY A 447 2.80 3.69 22.04
CA GLY A 447 2.06 4.23 20.92
C GLY A 447 1.12 5.36 21.34
N ILE A 448 0.66 6.11 20.34
CA ILE A 448 -0.17 7.31 20.51
C ILE A 448 -1.45 7.14 19.70
N LEU A 449 -2.58 7.39 20.34
CA LEU A 449 -3.90 7.37 19.73
C LEU A 449 -4.58 8.72 19.90
N THR A 450 -5.03 9.33 18.80
CA THR A 450 -5.84 10.56 18.87
C THR A 450 -7.19 10.45 18.18
N ALA A 451 -8.22 11.01 18.81
CA ALA A 451 -9.54 11.12 18.21
C ALA A 451 -9.58 12.14 17.07
N ARG A 452 -8.82 13.25 17.20
CA ARG A 452 -8.70 14.30 16.18
C ARG A 452 -7.28 14.43 15.68
N GLY A 453 -7.14 15.04 14.50
CA GLY A 453 -5.86 15.32 13.85
C GLY A 453 -5.65 14.51 12.58
N GLY A 454 -5.04 15.14 11.58
CA GLY A 454 -4.66 14.48 10.32
C GLY A 454 -3.20 14.01 10.32
N MET A 455 -2.74 13.55 9.15
CA MET A 455 -1.35 13.10 8.92
C MET A 455 -0.26 14.15 9.22
N THR A 456 -0.63 15.42 9.29
CA THR A 456 0.25 16.56 9.61
C THR A 456 0.00 17.17 10.99
N SER A 457 -0.79 16.48 11.83
CA SER A 457 -1.04 16.91 13.21
C SER A 457 0.21 16.78 14.08
N HIS A 458 0.21 17.48 15.22
CA HIS A 458 1.31 17.42 16.19
C HIS A 458 1.65 15.97 16.57
N ALA A 459 0.64 15.15 16.87
CA ALA A 459 0.79 13.73 17.19
C ALA A 459 1.48 12.95 16.07
N ALA A 460 1.06 13.17 14.82
CA ALA A 460 1.61 12.49 13.65
C ALA A 460 3.08 12.88 13.37
N ILE A 461 3.39 14.18 13.48
CA ILE A 461 4.75 14.69 13.22
C ILE A 461 5.72 14.19 14.29
N VAL A 462 5.35 14.32 15.57
CA VAL A 462 6.20 13.92 16.69
C VAL A 462 6.29 12.40 16.79
N GLY A 463 5.17 11.67 16.64
CA GLY A 463 5.14 10.21 16.65
C GLY A 463 6.04 9.61 15.56
N ARG A 464 6.01 10.17 14.35
CA ARG A 464 6.92 9.79 13.26
C ARG A 464 8.37 10.14 13.56
N GLY A 465 8.63 11.32 14.11
CA GLY A 465 9.97 11.75 14.50
C GLY A 465 10.60 10.84 15.58
N MET A 466 9.77 10.26 16.44
CA MET A 466 10.18 9.34 17.51
C MET A 466 10.13 7.85 17.10
N GLY A 467 9.67 7.53 15.89
CA GLY A 467 9.48 6.14 15.45
C GLY A 467 8.44 5.36 16.27
N LYS A 468 7.50 6.05 16.92
CA LYS A 468 6.45 5.45 17.75
C LYS A 468 5.20 5.19 16.91
N CYS A 469 4.55 4.06 17.13
CA CYS A 469 3.28 3.71 16.50
C CYS A 469 2.26 4.82 16.79
N CYS A 470 1.65 5.40 15.75
CA CYS A 470 0.70 6.49 15.92
C CYS A 470 -0.50 6.33 14.99
N VAL A 471 -1.69 6.31 15.59
CA VAL A 471 -2.98 6.31 14.90
C VAL A 471 -3.70 7.60 15.27
N VAL A 472 -4.04 8.43 14.28
CA VAL A 472 -4.65 9.75 14.50
C VAL A 472 -5.98 9.87 13.79
N GLY A 473 -6.84 10.79 14.24
CA GLY A 473 -8.09 11.10 13.55
C GLY A 473 -9.12 9.97 13.61
N CYS A 474 -9.15 9.22 14.72
CA CYS A 474 -10.22 8.26 14.99
C CYS A 474 -11.51 9.01 15.36
N ASN A 475 -12.24 9.54 14.39
CA ASN A 475 -13.41 10.40 14.61
C ASN A 475 -14.56 9.70 15.37
N GLU A 476 -14.60 8.37 15.34
CA GLU A 476 -15.59 7.54 16.05
C GLU A 476 -15.26 7.37 17.54
N LEU A 477 -14.10 7.86 17.97
CA LEU A 477 -13.58 7.72 19.32
C LEU A 477 -13.96 8.95 20.16
N ASP A 478 -14.81 8.75 21.16
CA ASP A 478 -15.19 9.80 22.11
C ASP A 478 -14.32 9.67 23.37
N VAL A 479 -13.41 10.64 23.56
CA VAL A 479 -12.41 10.62 24.64
C VAL A 479 -12.86 11.51 25.78
N ASP A 480 -13.08 10.93 26.95
CA ASP A 480 -13.39 11.66 28.18
C ASP A 480 -12.18 11.60 29.14
N GLY A 481 -11.38 12.68 29.11
CA GLY A 481 -10.19 12.82 29.94
C GLY A 481 -10.48 12.98 31.43
N GLU A 482 -11.66 13.46 31.82
CA GLU A 482 -12.05 13.59 33.24
C GLU A 482 -12.52 12.26 33.81
N ALA A 483 -13.35 11.53 33.05
CA ALA A 483 -13.82 10.20 33.43
C ALA A 483 -12.79 9.10 33.16
N LYS A 484 -11.65 9.44 32.55
CA LYS A 484 -10.52 8.51 32.27
C LYS A 484 -10.96 7.28 31.49
N ARG A 485 -11.72 7.51 30.42
CA ARG A 485 -12.24 6.46 29.53
C ARG A 485 -12.44 6.99 28.11
N PHE A 486 -12.46 6.10 27.13
CA PHE A 486 -12.95 6.42 25.80
C PHE A 486 -14.01 5.41 25.36
N THR A 487 -14.88 5.83 24.45
CA THR A 487 -15.95 4.99 23.92
C THR A 487 -15.96 4.94 22.40
N VAL A 488 -16.22 3.74 21.87
CA VAL A 488 -16.41 3.46 20.44
C VAL A 488 -17.68 2.64 20.30
N GLY A 489 -18.74 3.24 19.76
CA GLY A 489 -20.07 2.61 19.71
C GLY A 489 -20.54 2.21 21.12
N ASP A 490 -20.79 0.92 21.33
CA ASP A 490 -21.23 0.36 22.62
C ASP A 490 -20.06 -0.08 23.53
N THR A 491 -18.81 -0.03 23.04
CA THR A 491 -17.64 -0.51 23.77
C THR A 491 -16.98 0.62 24.57
N VAL A 492 -16.77 0.40 25.86
CA VAL A 492 -16.13 1.35 26.78
C VAL A 492 -14.76 0.81 27.21
N VAL A 493 -13.71 1.60 27.01
CA VAL A 493 -12.34 1.27 27.42
C VAL A 493 -11.88 2.26 28.49
N ASN A 494 -11.45 1.74 29.63
CA ASN A 494 -11.05 2.55 30.79
C ASN A 494 -9.53 2.68 30.89
N GLU A 495 -9.08 3.66 31.67
CA GLU A 495 -7.67 3.78 32.03
C GLU A 495 -7.14 2.49 32.67
N GLY A 496 -6.00 2.01 32.19
CA GLY A 496 -5.39 0.76 32.63
C GLY A 496 -5.78 -0.48 31.82
N ASP A 497 -6.82 -0.41 31.00
CA ASP A 497 -7.15 -1.49 30.06
C ASP A 497 -6.10 -1.58 28.95
N TYR A 498 -5.88 -2.78 28.42
CA TYR A 498 -4.91 -2.99 27.35
C TYR A 498 -5.55 -2.80 25.98
N ILE A 499 -4.83 -2.09 25.11
CA ILE A 499 -5.13 -2.01 23.69
C ILE A 499 -3.88 -2.26 22.86
N THR A 500 -4.10 -2.68 21.63
CA THR A 500 -3.06 -2.82 20.61
C THR A 500 -3.36 -1.85 19.47
N LEU A 501 -2.35 -1.11 19.02
CA LEU A 501 -2.42 -0.22 17.87
C LEU A 501 -1.63 -0.83 16.71
N ASP A 502 -2.18 -0.75 15.51
CA ASP A 502 -1.47 -0.95 14.23
C ASP A 502 -1.39 0.39 13.51
N GLY A 503 -0.26 1.09 13.68
CA GLY A 503 0.04 2.36 13.05
C GLY A 503 0.32 2.27 11.55
N THR A 504 0.44 1.06 10.98
CA THR A 504 0.61 0.83 9.53
C THR A 504 -0.74 0.78 8.83
N LYS A 505 -1.73 0.10 9.43
CA LYS A 505 -3.09 0.02 8.89
C LYS A 505 -4.04 1.09 9.43
N GLY A 506 -3.69 1.69 10.56
CA GLY A 506 -4.53 2.60 11.32
C GLY A 506 -5.56 1.88 12.21
N ASP A 507 -5.35 0.61 12.54
CA ASP A 507 -6.32 -0.20 13.28
C ASP A 507 -6.10 -0.07 14.80
N VAL A 508 -7.18 0.06 15.56
CA VAL A 508 -7.19 0.03 17.03
C VAL A 508 -7.86 -1.27 17.48
N ILE A 509 -7.16 -2.08 18.26
CA ILE A 509 -7.55 -3.45 18.60
C ILE A 509 -7.73 -3.57 20.12
N LEU A 510 -8.81 -4.24 20.54
CA LEU A 510 -9.06 -4.45 21.97
C LEU A 510 -8.13 -5.54 22.52
N GLY A 511 -7.51 -5.28 23.67
CA GLY A 511 -6.68 -6.25 24.37
C GLY A 511 -5.23 -6.32 23.89
N VAL A 512 -4.56 -7.39 24.29
CA VAL A 512 -3.14 -7.64 24.00
C VAL A 512 -3.02 -8.61 22.83
N THR A 513 -2.29 -8.18 21.82
CA THR A 513 -1.90 -9.04 20.69
C THR A 513 -0.40 -9.31 20.73
N ASP A 514 0.01 -10.51 20.32
CA ASP A 514 1.44 -10.85 20.22
C ASP A 514 2.13 -10.01 19.13
N LEU A 515 3.26 -9.42 19.49
CA LEU A 515 4.09 -8.62 18.59
C LEU A 515 5.37 -9.37 18.24
N VAL A 516 5.80 -9.23 16.99
CA VAL A 516 7.10 -9.68 16.50
C VAL A 516 8.02 -8.46 16.42
N GLU A 517 9.11 -8.50 17.19
CA GLU A 517 10.16 -7.49 17.13
C GLU A 517 10.98 -7.65 15.85
N PRO A 518 11.34 -6.57 15.15
CA PRO A 518 12.15 -6.65 13.96
C PRO A 518 13.60 -6.98 14.35
N GLU A 519 14.12 -8.10 13.84
CA GLU A 519 15.55 -8.39 13.95
C GLU A 519 16.29 -7.91 12.70
N MET A 520 17.37 -7.13 12.91
CA MET A 520 18.32 -6.70 11.87
C MET A 520 19.26 -7.84 11.41
N THR A 521 18.84 -9.10 11.60
CA THR A 521 19.63 -10.30 11.35
C THR A 521 19.16 -10.97 10.05
N GLY A 522 19.97 -11.90 9.51
CA GLY A 522 19.62 -12.66 8.31
C GLY A 522 19.64 -11.84 7.01
N ASP A 523 18.58 -11.96 6.22
CA ASP A 523 18.49 -11.43 4.86
C ASP A 523 18.50 -9.89 4.83
N PHE A 524 17.86 -9.25 5.83
CA PHE A 524 17.83 -7.78 5.94
C PHE A 524 19.24 -7.20 6.16
N GLY A 525 19.99 -7.75 7.12
CA GLY A 525 21.37 -7.31 7.37
C GLY A 525 22.27 -7.52 6.15
N THR A 526 22.05 -8.60 5.40
CA THR A 526 22.78 -8.88 4.15
C THR A 526 22.50 -7.83 3.07
N LEU A 527 21.23 -7.45 2.89
CA LEU A 527 20.83 -6.38 1.96
C LEU A 527 21.43 -5.03 2.38
N MET A 528 21.40 -4.71 3.68
CA MET A 528 21.97 -3.46 4.22
C MET A 528 23.49 -3.38 4.08
N ASP A 529 24.22 -4.50 4.18
CA ASP A 529 25.66 -4.53 3.87
C ASP A 529 25.91 -4.21 2.39
N TRP A 530 25.11 -4.75 1.47
CA TRP A 530 25.24 -4.44 0.05
C TRP A 530 24.93 -2.97 -0.23
N ALA A 531 23.85 -2.45 0.34
CA ALA A 531 23.48 -1.04 0.23
C ALA A 531 24.57 -0.12 0.81
N SER A 532 25.15 -0.49 1.96
CA SER A 532 26.23 0.26 2.61
C SER A 532 27.52 0.31 1.80
N ARG A 533 27.80 -0.70 0.97
CA ARG A 533 28.95 -0.70 0.05
C ARG A 533 28.68 0.05 -1.24
N ALA A 534 27.43 0.03 -1.73
CA ALA A 534 27.03 0.69 -2.95
C ALA A 534 26.80 2.20 -2.77
N LYS A 535 26.43 2.64 -1.56
CA LYS A 535 26.14 4.05 -1.29
C LYS A 535 27.39 4.93 -1.45
N ARG A 536 27.18 6.11 -2.01
CA ARG A 536 28.17 7.20 -2.05
C ARG A 536 27.96 8.22 -0.93
N LEU A 537 26.70 8.45 -0.55
CA LEU A 537 26.34 9.39 0.51
C LEU A 537 26.49 8.68 1.86
N GLY A 538 27.16 9.35 2.80
CA GLY A 538 27.14 8.93 4.19
C GLY A 538 25.77 9.18 4.81
N VAL A 539 25.32 8.25 5.66
CA VAL A 539 24.01 8.34 6.32
C VAL A 539 24.25 8.65 7.79
N ARG A 540 23.89 9.87 8.20
CA ARG A 540 23.95 10.33 9.59
C ARG A 540 22.51 10.47 10.13
N THR A 541 22.37 10.38 11.44
CA THR A 541 21.07 10.49 12.12
C THR A 541 20.82 11.90 12.66
N ASN A 542 19.54 12.20 12.92
CA ASN A 542 19.17 13.29 13.82
C ASN A 542 18.86 12.65 15.17
N ALA A 543 19.68 12.92 16.18
CA ALA A 543 19.54 12.34 17.51
C ALA A 543 19.95 13.37 18.54
N ASP A 544 19.10 13.51 19.57
CA ASP A 544 19.24 14.57 20.57
C ASP A 544 19.53 14.00 21.97
N THR A 545 19.41 12.68 22.15
CA THR A 545 19.66 11.98 23.41
C THR A 545 20.70 10.86 23.25
N PRO A 546 21.37 10.42 24.33
CA PRO A 546 22.27 9.27 24.29
C PRO A 546 21.58 7.99 23.80
N HIS A 547 20.32 7.77 24.21
CA HIS A 547 19.55 6.61 23.80
C HIS A 547 19.26 6.61 22.30
N ASP A 548 18.78 7.72 21.74
CA ASP A 548 18.51 7.83 20.30
C ASP A 548 19.80 7.66 19.48
N SER A 549 20.92 8.14 20.03
CA SER A 549 22.25 7.97 19.42
C SER A 549 22.66 6.50 19.38
N GLU A 550 22.34 5.72 20.42
CA GLU A 550 22.67 4.30 20.52
C GLU A 550 21.83 3.49 19.54
N VAL A 551 20.53 3.74 19.51
CA VAL A 551 19.60 3.14 18.56
C VAL A 551 20.08 3.41 17.13
N ALA A 552 20.31 4.67 16.78
CA ALA A 552 20.77 5.03 15.44
C ALA A 552 22.11 4.39 15.06
N ARG A 553 23.06 4.28 16.01
CA ARG A 553 24.34 3.59 15.79
C ARG A 553 24.11 2.10 15.51
N ASN A 554 23.20 1.45 16.23
CA ASN A 554 22.84 0.05 16.00
C ASN A 554 22.21 -0.19 14.62
N PHE A 555 21.49 0.79 14.09
CA PHE A 555 20.97 0.78 12.71
C PHE A 555 22.01 1.15 11.64
N GLY A 556 23.27 1.41 12.03
CA GLY A 556 24.36 1.69 11.09
C GLY A 556 24.54 3.16 10.72
N ALA A 557 24.03 4.11 11.52
CA ALA A 557 24.30 5.52 11.33
C ALA A 557 25.81 5.82 11.47
N GLU A 558 26.34 6.62 10.55
CA GLU A 558 27.77 6.97 10.46
C GLU A 558 28.10 8.27 11.22
N GLY A 559 27.26 8.65 12.18
CA GLY A 559 27.37 9.91 12.90
C GLY A 559 26.02 10.57 13.16
N ILE A 560 26.03 11.65 13.92
CA ILE A 560 24.85 12.51 14.14
C ILE A 560 24.99 13.75 13.27
N GLY A 561 24.12 13.92 12.27
CA GLY A 561 24.12 15.05 11.35
C GLY A 561 23.50 16.30 11.95
N LEU A 562 22.61 16.13 12.94
CA LEU A 562 21.96 17.20 13.66
C LEU A 562 21.56 16.72 15.07
N CYS A 563 22.22 17.25 16.09
CA CYS A 563 21.81 17.20 17.49
C CYS A 563 21.22 18.56 17.85
N ARG A 564 19.94 18.61 18.22
CA ARG A 564 19.18 19.80 18.57
C ARG A 564 19.26 20.05 20.07
N THR A 565 19.92 21.13 20.46
CA THR A 565 20.12 21.45 21.87
C THR A 565 18.85 21.94 22.56
N GLU A 566 17.86 22.45 21.81
CA GLU A 566 16.58 22.86 22.36
C GLU A 566 15.80 21.73 23.04
N HIS A 567 15.86 20.51 22.51
CA HIS A 567 15.19 19.36 23.10
C HIS A 567 15.76 18.97 24.47
N MET A 568 17.04 19.27 24.70
CA MET A 568 17.71 19.05 25.98
C MET A 568 17.23 20.01 27.08
N PHE A 569 16.47 21.05 26.74
CA PHE A 569 16.01 22.09 27.68
C PHE A 569 14.56 21.89 28.16
N PHE A 570 13.77 21.04 27.52
CA PHE A 570 12.35 20.84 27.85
C PHE A 570 12.10 19.90 29.04
N GLY A 571 13.13 19.33 29.66
CA GLY A 571 12.97 18.48 30.86
C GLY A 571 12.41 19.26 32.06
N GLU A 572 11.61 18.61 32.91
CA GLU A 572 10.91 19.25 34.05
C GLU A 572 11.85 20.01 35.00
N GLU A 573 13.05 19.49 35.25
CA GLU A 573 14.04 20.13 36.10
C GLU A 573 14.76 21.31 35.43
N ARG A 574 14.78 21.32 34.09
CA ARG A 574 15.59 22.25 33.27
C ARG A 574 14.78 23.45 32.81
N LEU A 575 13.51 23.23 32.46
CA LEU A 575 12.60 24.27 31.98
C LEU A 575 12.52 25.47 32.96
N PRO A 576 12.41 25.30 34.28
CA PRO A 576 12.41 26.43 35.21
C PRO A 576 13.71 27.24 35.20
N ILE A 577 14.86 26.58 34.97
CA ILE A 577 16.17 27.24 34.91
C ILE A 577 16.31 28.02 33.59
N VAL A 578 15.78 27.49 32.49
CA VAL A 578 15.72 28.17 31.19
C VAL A 578 14.80 29.39 31.27
N GLN A 579 13.65 29.28 31.94
CA GLN A 579 12.78 30.42 32.23
C GLN A 579 13.52 31.48 33.06
N GLN A 580 14.30 31.06 34.07
CA GLN A 580 15.15 31.98 34.85
C GLN A 580 16.16 32.73 33.98
N MET A 581 16.77 32.04 33.00
CA MET A 581 17.67 32.66 32.03
C MET A 581 16.96 33.67 31.13
N ILE A 582 15.73 33.37 30.68
CA ILE A 582 14.95 34.24 29.80
C ILE A 582 14.51 35.52 30.51
N LEU A 583 14.09 35.40 31.77
CA LEU A 583 13.59 36.53 32.57
C LEU A 583 14.71 37.38 33.19
N ALA A 584 15.98 36.99 33.04
CA ALA A 584 17.11 37.74 33.57
C ALA A 584 17.23 39.14 32.96
N CYS A 585 17.24 40.17 33.82
CA CYS A 585 17.29 41.58 33.44
C CYS A 585 18.68 42.06 32.97
N ASP A 586 19.73 41.32 33.29
CA ASP A 586 21.11 41.64 32.95
C ASP A 586 21.94 40.37 32.67
N GLU A 587 23.13 40.56 32.11
CA GLU A 587 24.05 39.45 31.79
C GLU A 587 24.48 38.67 33.05
N ALA A 588 24.70 39.35 34.18
CA ALA A 588 25.19 38.70 35.39
C ALA A 588 24.16 37.71 35.96
N SER A 589 22.89 38.11 36.01
CA SER A 589 21.77 37.26 36.42
C SER A 589 21.52 36.13 35.41
N ARG A 590 21.69 36.38 34.10
CA ARG A 590 21.60 35.34 33.08
C ARG A 590 22.68 34.28 33.23
N ARG A 591 23.92 34.69 33.51
CA ARG A 591 25.06 33.78 33.75
C ARG A 591 24.81 32.85 34.94
N VAL A 592 24.17 33.33 36.01
CA VAL A 592 23.79 32.47 37.16
C VAL A 592 22.85 31.33 36.75
N ALA A 593 21.90 31.58 35.84
CA ALA A 593 21.02 30.54 35.32
C ALA A 593 21.76 29.60 34.36
N LEU A 594 22.61 30.15 33.50
CA LEU A 594 23.45 29.39 32.56
C LEU A 594 24.43 28.45 33.29
N ASP A 595 25.03 28.89 34.40
CA ASP A 595 25.94 28.08 35.23
C ASP A 595 25.26 26.84 35.82
N LYS A 596 23.93 26.90 36.04
CA LYS A 596 23.14 25.74 36.47
C LYS A 596 22.82 24.80 35.30
N LEU A 597 22.61 25.32 34.09
CA LEU A 597 22.33 24.52 32.88
C LEU A 597 23.59 23.84 32.34
N MET A 598 24.74 24.47 32.48
CA MET A 598 26.03 23.97 31.98
C MET A 598 26.33 22.51 32.38
N PRO A 599 26.30 22.11 33.68
CA PRO A 599 26.61 20.74 34.05
C PRO A 599 25.60 19.73 33.51
N MET A 600 24.32 20.11 33.39
CA MET A 600 23.27 19.25 32.84
C MET A 600 23.49 19.00 31.33
N GLN A 601 23.80 20.06 30.58
CA GLN A 601 24.09 19.94 29.14
C GLN A 601 25.40 19.18 28.88
N LYS A 602 26.42 19.40 29.72
CA LYS A 602 27.69 18.68 29.62
C LYS A 602 27.48 17.17 29.76
N GLU A 603 26.64 16.74 30.70
CA GLU A 603 26.35 15.31 30.90
C GLU A 603 25.62 14.70 29.69
N ASP A 604 24.67 15.42 29.08
CA ASP A 604 24.01 14.93 27.85
C ASP A 604 25.01 14.75 26.71
N PHE A 605 25.87 15.76 26.47
CA PHE A 605 26.88 15.68 25.42
C PHE A 605 27.88 14.56 25.69
N LYS A 606 28.26 14.37 26.96
CA LYS A 606 29.12 13.27 27.38
C LYS A 606 28.48 11.92 27.04
N GLY A 607 27.21 11.71 27.40
CA GLY A 607 26.48 10.49 27.03
C GLY A 607 26.41 10.28 25.51
N ILE A 608 26.15 11.33 24.74
CA ILE A 608 26.12 11.27 23.26
C ILE A 608 27.50 10.91 22.71
N PHE A 609 28.57 11.52 23.20
CA PHE A 609 29.93 11.24 22.74
C PHE A 609 30.41 9.85 23.16
N GLU A 610 30.06 9.37 24.35
CA GLU A 610 30.36 7.99 24.80
C GLU A 610 29.73 6.96 23.88
N VAL A 611 28.51 7.22 23.42
CA VAL A 611 27.77 6.35 22.50
C VAL A 611 28.32 6.43 21.08
N MET A 612 28.66 7.62 20.57
CA MET A 612 29.09 7.80 19.18
C MET A 612 30.60 7.55 18.97
N LYS A 613 31.41 7.65 20.03
CA LYS A 613 32.86 7.40 20.07
C LYS A 613 33.62 8.02 18.89
N ASP A 614 33.89 7.21 17.88
CA ASP A 614 34.71 7.48 16.70
C ASP A 614 33.93 8.17 15.56
N LEU A 615 32.62 8.34 15.72
CA LEU A 615 31.75 8.91 14.69
C LEU A 615 31.52 10.43 14.90
N PRO A 616 31.38 11.20 13.81
CA PRO A 616 31.19 12.64 13.89
C PRO A 616 29.80 13.01 14.44
N VAL A 617 29.78 13.91 15.43
CA VAL A 617 28.56 14.48 16.02
C VAL A 617 28.47 15.96 15.69
N THR A 618 27.44 16.35 14.94
CA THR A 618 27.15 17.75 14.61
C THR A 618 26.10 18.28 15.57
N ILE A 619 26.48 19.27 16.37
CA ILE A 619 25.61 19.89 17.36
C ILE A 619 25.14 21.24 16.85
N ARG A 620 23.83 21.47 16.87
CA ARG A 620 23.22 22.76 16.56
C ARG A 620 22.91 23.49 17.87
N LEU A 621 23.46 24.69 17.98
CA LEU A 621 23.20 25.60 19.10
C LEU A 621 21.72 26.03 19.13
N LEU A 622 21.33 26.70 20.22
CA LEU A 622 19.93 27.04 20.48
C LEU A 622 19.29 27.79 19.30
N ASP A 623 18.20 27.22 18.78
CA ASP A 623 17.46 27.71 17.61
C ASP A 623 16.08 28.35 17.89
N PRO A 624 15.24 27.90 18.85
CA PRO A 624 13.90 28.45 19.01
C PRO A 624 13.91 29.86 19.63
N PRO A 625 12.87 30.67 19.37
CA PRO A 625 12.67 31.94 20.05
C PRO A 625 12.34 31.72 21.53
N LEU A 626 12.72 32.68 22.38
CA LEU A 626 12.63 32.53 23.84
C LEU A 626 11.19 32.35 24.35
N HIS A 627 10.18 32.85 23.62
CA HIS A 627 8.78 32.72 24.03
C HIS A 627 8.27 31.27 23.96
N GLU A 628 8.93 30.35 23.24
CA GLU A 628 8.52 28.94 23.19
C GLU A 628 8.72 28.22 24.54
N PHE A 629 9.63 28.71 25.39
CA PHE A 629 9.88 28.16 26.73
C PHE A 629 9.06 28.84 27.84
N LEU A 630 8.29 29.86 27.50
CA LEU A 630 7.49 30.60 28.46
C LEU A 630 6.10 29.96 28.65
N PRO A 631 5.53 30.05 29.86
CA PRO A 631 4.21 29.52 30.15
C PRO A 631 3.12 30.20 29.31
N LYS A 632 2.18 29.41 28.80
CA LYS A 632 1.14 29.86 27.86
C LYS A 632 -0.22 30.05 28.52
N THR A 633 -0.53 29.28 29.57
CA THR A 633 -1.81 29.37 30.28
C THR A 633 -1.74 30.32 31.47
N GLU A 634 -2.88 30.86 31.90
CA GLU A 634 -2.89 31.73 33.10
C GLU A 634 -2.47 31.00 34.37
N GLU A 635 -2.78 29.71 34.49
CA GLU A 635 -2.39 28.88 35.63
C GLU A 635 -0.88 28.67 35.68
N ASP A 636 -0.25 28.32 34.56
CA ASP A 636 1.20 28.16 34.45
C ASP A 636 1.95 29.47 34.70
N VAL A 637 1.36 30.60 34.27
CA VAL A 637 1.92 31.94 34.52
C VAL A 637 1.89 32.28 36.02
N ILE A 638 0.81 31.93 36.73
CA ILE A 638 0.71 32.13 38.18
C ILE A 638 1.72 31.23 38.90
N GLU A 639 1.83 29.97 38.48
CA GLU A 639 2.78 29.02 39.06
C GLU A 639 4.24 29.43 38.83
N ALA A 640 4.61 29.79 37.60
CA ALA A 640 5.94 30.27 37.26
C ALA A 640 6.28 31.55 38.02
N ALA A 641 5.35 32.51 38.11
CA ALA A 641 5.54 33.73 38.89
C ALA A 641 5.79 33.42 40.38
N SER A 642 5.06 32.47 40.96
CA SER A 642 5.25 32.03 42.35
C SER A 642 6.60 31.32 42.57
N ARG A 643 7.06 30.51 41.61
CA ARG A 643 8.35 29.80 41.69
C ARG A 643 9.54 30.76 41.58
N MET A 644 9.38 31.85 40.85
CA MET A 644 10.44 32.82 40.53
C MET A 644 10.46 34.04 41.46
N ASP A 645 9.57 34.09 42.46
CA ASP A 645 9.39 35.24 43.37
C ASP A 645 9.12 36.55 42.61
N MET A 646 8.34 36.47 41.53
CA MET A 646 7.97 37.60 40.66
C MET A 646 6.47 37.90 40.73
N LYS A 647 6.08 39.14 40.46
CA LYS A 647 4.65 39.49 40.34
C LYS A 647 4.09 38.95 39.01
N VAL A 648 2.90 38.37 39.05
CA VAL A 648 2.19 37.85 37.86
C VAL A 648 2.10 38.89 36.75
N ASP A 649 1.82 40.15 37.08
CA ASP A 649 1.73 41.24 36.09
C ASP A 649 3.06 41.56 35.40
N GLU A 650 4.18 41.39 36.12
CA GLU A 650 5.52 41.60 35.59
C GLU A 650 5.90 40.49 34.59
N LEU A 651 5.60 39.23 34.94
CA LEU A 651 5.77 38.09 34.03
C LEU A 651 4.90 38.21 32.78
N LYS A 652 3.63 38.61 32.92
CA LYS A 652 2.73 38.87 31.79
C LYS A 652 3.27 39.95 30.86
N SER A 653 3.87 41.01 31.39
CA SER A 653 4.48 42.06 30.57
C SER A 653 5.70 41.56 29.79
N ILE A 654 6.52 40.70 30.38
CA ILE A 654 7.71 40.13 29.70
C ILE A 654 7.27 39.18 28.58
N ILE A 655 6.28 38.33 28.83
CA ILE A 655 5.70 37.43 27.81
C ILE A 655 5.16 38.24 26.62
N GLN A 656 4.44 39.34 26.89
CA GLN A 656 3.96 40.23 25.82
C GLN A 656 5.09 40.92 25.04
N ASN A 657 6.21 41.26 25.69
CA ASN A 657 7.36 41.87 25.02
C ASN A 657 8.13 40.88 24.14
N LEU A 658 8.20 39.61 24.55
CA LEU A 658 8.83 38.52 23.81
C LEU A 658 7.90 37.89 22.77
N HIS A 659 6.63 38.29 22.75
CA HIS A 659 5.66 37.86 21.76
C HIS A 659 5.99 38.45 20.39
N GLU A 660 6.08 37.57 19.39
CA GLU A 660 6.38 37.96 18.02
C GLU A 660 5.18 37.67 17.12
N VAL A 661 4.93 38.56 16.15
CA VAL A 661 3.86 38.35 15.16
C VAL A 661 4.15 37.13 14.27
N ASN A 662 5.42 36.90 13.94
CA ASN A 662 5.86 35.75 13.11
C ASN A 662 7.12 35.10 13.73
N PRO A 663 6.96 34.22 14.73
CA PRO A 663 8.06 33.55 15.45
C PRO A 663 9.09 32.84 14.55
N MET A 664 8.63 32.27 13.42
CA MET A 664 9.50 31.58 12.46
C MET A 664 10.59 32.50 11.87
N LEU A 665 10.34 33.80 11.78
CA LEU A 665 11.24 34.81 11.20
C LEU A 665 11.76 35.81 12.24
N GLY A 666 11.56 35.53 13.53
CA GLY A 666 11.83 36.44 14.64
C GLY A 666 13.22 36.37 15.26
N HIS A 667 13.33 36.71 16.54
CA HIS A 667 14.57 36.77 17.31
C HIS A 667 14.95 35.39 17.86
N ARG A 668 15.55 34.59 16.97
CA ARG A 668 15.87 33.18 17.20
C ARG A 668 17.21 32.78 16.55
N GLY A 669 17.68 31.56 16.80
CA GLY A 669 18.92 31.02 16.22
C GLY A 669 20.12 31.95 16.40
N CYS A 670 20.90 32.16 15.34
CA CYS A 670 22.11 32.98 15.41
C CYS A 670 21.87 34.43 15.85
N ARG A 671 20.66 34.99 15.64
CA ARG A 671 20.32 36.35 16.07
C ARG A 671 20.29 36.44 17.59
N LEU A 672 19.80 35.38 18.24
CA LEU A 672 19.78 35.24 19.69
C LEU A 672 21.20 35.13 20.25
N GLY A 673 22.03 34.27 19.63
CA GLY A 673 23.44 34.12 20.02
C GLY A 673 24.30 35.37 19.79
N ILE A 674 23.87 36.31 18.95
CA ILE A 674 24.55 37.61 18.77
C ILE A 674 24.12 38.61 19.84
N THR A 675 22.84 38.66 20.20
CA THR A 675 22.33 39.58 21.23
C THR A 675 22.67 39.13 22.64
N TYR A 676 22.74 37.80 22.86
CA TYR A 676 23.07 37.17 24.13
C TYR A 676 24.19 36.14 23.94
N PRO A 677 25.44 36.59 23.70
CA PRO A 677 26.58 35.72 23.43
C PRO A 677 26.84 34.68 24.51
N GLU A 678 26.55 35.01 25.77
CA GLU A 678 26.77 34.13 26.93
C GLU A 678 26.01 32.81 26.85
N ILE A 679 24.88 32.76 26.12
CA ILE A 679 24.13 31.51 25.88
C ILE A 679 24.98 30.56 25.04
N TYR A 680 25.56 31.06 23.93
CA TYR A 680 26.39 30.24 23.05
C TYR A 680 27.75 29.94 23.69
N GLU A 681 28.30 30.84 24.50
CA GLU A 681 29.51 30.56 25.30
C GLU A 681 29.29 29.34 26.21
N MET A 682 28.18 29.30 26.95
CA MET A 682 27.84 28.18 27.82
C MET A 682 27.70 26.87 27.05
N GLN A 683 26.96 26.87 25.92
CA GLN A 683 26.78 25.67 25.10
C GLN A 683 28.11 25.17 24.52
N VAL A 684 28.93 26.09 24.00
CA VAL A 684 30.25 25.74 23.45
C VAL A 684 31.19 25.22 24.52
N GLN A 685 31.17 25.80 25.72
CA GLN A 685 31.93 25.30 26.86
C GLN A 685 31.47 23.88 27.25
N ALA A 686 30.17 23.64 27.39
CA ALA A 686 29.64 22.31 27.72
C ALA A 686 30.05 21.26 26.69
N ILE A 687 30.00 21.59 25.39
CA ILE A 687 30.42 20.71 24.29
C ILE A 687 31.92 20.33 24.43
N PHE A 688 32.80 21.33 24.56
CA PHE A 688 34.24 21.08 24.58
C PHE A 688 34.73 20.46 25.89
N GLU A 689 34.14 20.82 27.03
CA GLU A 689 34.43 20.15 28.30
C GLU A 689 34.02 18.68 28.25
N ALA A 690 32.80 18.36 27.79
CA ALA A 690 32.36 16.98 27.64
C ALA A 690 33.29 16.17 26.71
N ALA A 691 33.71 16.77 25.59
CA ALA A 691 34.64 16.14 24.67
C ALA A 691 36.04 15.91 25.28
N CYS A 692 36.54 16.85 26.09
CA CYS A 692 37.85 16.74 26.74
C CYS A 692 37.86 15.78 27.93
N GLU A 693 36.74 15.61 28.65
CA GLU A 693 36.63 14.62 29.74
C GLU A 693 36.64 13.17 29.22
N LEU A 694 36.29 12.96 27.94
CA LEU A 694 36.25 11.64 27.29
C LEU A 694 37.48 11.33 26.44
N ALA A 695 38.29 12.33 26.10
CA ALA A 695 39.53 12.21 25.33
C ALA A 695 40.70 11.73 26.20
#